data_AF-A0A3D3LHI8-F1
#
_entry.id   AF-A0A3D3LHI8-F1
#
_cell.length_a   1.000
_cell.length_b   1.000
_cell.length_c   1.000
_cell.angle_alpha   90.00
_cell.angle_beta   90.00
_cell.angle_gamma   90.00
#
_symmetry.space_group_name_H-M   'P 1'
#
loop_
_entity.id
_entity.type
_entity.pdbx_description
1 polymer ?
#
loop_
_entity_poly.entity_id
_entity_poly.type
_entity_poly.pdbx_seq_one_letter_code
_entity_poly.pdbx_strand_id
1 'polypeptide(L)'
;MLEQPGADRITILEDTNGDHRADKCSVWAVKLAIPLSFEFGNGGVFVSDQPHLTFLKDTDGDGKADHREKLLTGFGTEDSHHALHDFVWSPEGDLIFRESIFHHSQVETPYGPVRARESSFFRYTPATGRLLAFGSYMSTNPWGITFDDWGFHVGSHPVFASAVHALNAPYPDIHVPAGAYFPAYSGTCGQEFLTSSHWPKDLRDKKHFMRVRYKPTNEVELHEWVEHDTHFEEKKVGIVFQSTNLSFIPVDIQQGPDGAMYVADWYNPVKGHMQYSLRDTRRDKKSGRIWRITAKDQKLEEAPKIAGASIPELLNLLKSENYRTRYRAKVELREREAEEIKREVKIWGGWKPSTNWHQKQLPSQTEAALLEALWMQKHLSAQTGVPLVTNDRSVWEKVSLEDRGTHQFVIHTWLNLLESKDHLVRAGATRMLRFIPVWTLFPHIRHTFPSKDGKRPYSRDDTPLRFQRTNDAIIKSANDPSGLVRLEAAIAASYIGTPEALEAALDLLKHPMDSYLTYALRTSLDSHTLQPLWKGNTAFMQKHPELEKFLKDSEPTKPALMAKKKKPEPPNPFDNQPGLQTIAIKTIPERLLYDLREFKVAPGAPVKLVFENPDVTPHNLLIVQPGAADEVGMAGNEMAKLPDGMAKGFLPDSPKILHHTRMLMQNESETLRFTAPEKAGAYPYICTFPGHWLVMKGEMVVE
;
A
#
# COMPACT_ATOMS: atom_id res chain seq x y z
N MET A 1 -6.02 -29.54 -9.17
CA MET A 1 -6.91 -29.48 -10.36
C MET A 1 -6.00 -29.39 -11.57
N LEU A 2 -6.12 -30.32 -12.51
CA LEU A 2 -5.37 -30.32 -13.77
C LEU A 2 -5.78 -29.13 -14.65
N GLU A 3 -4.80 -28.52 -15.30
CA GLU A 3 -4.81 -27.32 -16.13
C GLU A 3 -5.98 -27.26 -17.13
N GLN A 4 -7.15 -26.74 -16.72
CA GLN A 4 -8.01 -26.08 -17.69
C GLN A 4 -7.49 -24.66 -17.86
N PRO A 5 -7.10 -24.23 -19.07
CA PRO A 5 -6.72 -22.83 -19.29
C PRO A 5 -7.88 -21.94 -18.86
N GLY A 6 -7.58 -20.90 -18.07
CA GLY A 6 -8.60 -19.97 -17.59
C GLY A 6 -9.33 -19.30 -18.76
N ALA A 7 -10.55 -18.81 -18.51
CA ALA A 7 -11.39 -18.22 -19.56
C ALA A 7 -11.25 -16.69 -19.66
N ASP A 8 -10.43 -16.09 -18.80
CA ASP A 8 -10.30 -14.64 -18.71
C ASP A 8 -9.39 -14.09 -19.81
N ARG A 9 -9.50 -12.79 -20.04
CA ARG A 9 -8.90 -12.09 -21.17
C ARG A 9 -8.57 -10.65 -20.81
N ILE A 10 -7.61 -10.08 -21.55
CA ILE A 10 -7.33 -8.64 -21.56
C ILE A 10 -7.91 -8.06 -22.85
N THR A 11 -8.63 -6.96 -22.74
CA THR A 11 -9.25 -6.24 -23.86
C THR A 11 -8.76 -4.80 -23.92
N ILE A 12 -8.56 -4.28 -25.13
CA ILE A 12 -8.23 -2.88 -25.37
C ILE A 12 -9.51 -2.16 -25.80
N LEU A 13 -9.80 -1.05 -25.13
CA LEU A 13 -10.87 -0.13 -25.48
C LEU A 13 -10.23 1.11 -26.10
N GLU A 14 -10.56 1.41 -27.36
CA GLU A 14 -9.97 2.49 -28.13
C GLU A 14 -11.04 3.51 -28.50
N ASP A 15 -10.72 4.79 -28.30
CA ASP A 15 -11.43 5.95 -28.85
C ASP A 15 -10.65 6.40 -30.10
N THR A 16 -11.12 6.01 -31.28
CA THR A 16 -10.42 6.21 -32.55
C THR A 16 -10.74 7.55 -33.21
N ASN A 17 -11.82 8.21 -32.78
CA ASN A 17 -12.28 9.49 -33.33
C ASN A 17 -12.00 10.69 -32.39
N GLY A 18 -11.53 10.44 -31.16
CA GLY A 18 -11.19 11.44 -30.16
C GLY A 18 -12.40 12.10 -29.50
N ASP A 19 -13.59 11.50 -29.59
CA ASP A 19 -14.83 12.01 -28.98
C ASP A 19 -14.97 11.66 -27.49
N HIS A 20 -13.95 10.96 -26.96
CA HIS A 20 -13.83 10.50 -25.58
C HIS A 20 -14.76 9.36 -25.21
N ARG A 21 -15.21 8.59 -26.20
CA ARG A 21 -15.94 7.35 -26.05
C ARG A 21 -15.21 6.27 -26.84
N ALA A 22 -14.96 5.14 -26.18
CA ALA A 22 -14.38 4.01 -26.89
C ALA A 22 -15.38 3.48 -27.94
N ASP A 23 -14.99 3.49 -29.21
CA ASP A 23 -15.76 2.99 -30.35
C ASP A 23 -15.24 1.62 -30.85
N LYS A 24 -14.07 1.18 -30.37
CA LYS A 24 -13.48 -0.11 -30.71
C LYS A 24 -13.11 -0.89 -29.45
N CYS A 25 -13.43 -2.19 -29.47
CA CYS A 25 -13.09 -3.14 -28.43
C CYS A 25 -12.44 -4.38 -29.06
N SER A 26 -11.19 -4.63 -28.71
CA SER A 26 -10.40 -5.75 -29.23
C SER A 26 -9.91 -6.65 -28.09
N VAL A 27 -9.84 -7.95 -28.34
CA VAL A 27 -9.25 -8.90 -27.38
C VAL A 27 -7.76 -9.00 -27.68
N TRP A 28 -6.93 -8.60 -26.71
CA TRP A 28 -5.47 -8.58 -26.85
C TRP A 28 -4.85 -9.88 -26.34
N ALA A 29 -5.29 -10.40 -25.18
CA ALA A 29 -4.80 -11.66 -24.63
C ALA A 29 -5.95 -12.53 -24.11
N VAL A 30 -5.78 -13.84 -24.18
CA VAL A 30 -6.76 -14.86 -23.75
C VAL A 30 -6.08 -15.94 -22.92
N LYS A 31 -6.88 -16.86 -22.37
CA LYS A 31 -6.43 -18.03 -21.60
C LYS A 31 -5.75 -17.62 -20.28
N LEU A 32 -6.31 -16.61 -19.60
CA LEU A 32 -5.83 -16.15 -18.30
C LEU A 32 -6.69 -16.73 -17.18
N ALA A 33 -6.06 -17.02 -16.04
CA ALA A 33 -6.71 -17.47 -14.83
C ALA A 33 -6.72 -16.36 -13.76
N ILE A 34 -7.87 -15.72 -13.58
CA ILE A 34 -8.10 -14.70 -12.53
C ILE A 34 -7.05 -13.56 -12.60
N PRO A 35 -6.95 -12.83 -13.74
CA PRO A 35 -6.00 -11.74 -13.88
C PRO A 35 -6.44 -10.53 -13.07
N LEU A 36 -6.04 -10.47 -11.80
CA LEU A 36 -6.40 -9.40 -10.88
C LEU A 36 -5.65 -8.09 -11.12
N SER A 37 -4.48 -8.15 -11.78
CA SER A 37 -3.68 -6.97 -12.09
C SER A 37 -2.76 -7.24 -13.27
N PHE A 38 -2.40 -6.17 -13.98
CA PHE A 38 -1.35 -6.19 -14.98
C PHE A 38 -0.62 -4.84 -15.03
N GLU A 39 0.59 -4.82 -15.59
CA GLU A 39 1.36 -3.60 -15.81
C GLU A 39 2.22 -3.70 -17.07
N PHE A 40 2.38 -2.60 -17.79
CA PHE A 40 3.17 -2.50 -19.02
C PHE A 40 4.68 -2.50 -18.72
N GLY A 41 5.45 -3.13 -19.61
CA GLY A 41 6.90 -2.98 -19.68
C GLY A 41 7.56 -4.09 -20.52
N ASN A 42 8.82 -3.91 -20.86
CA ASN A 42 9.58 -4.82 -21.75
C ASN A 42 8.92 -5.03 -23.14
N GLY A 43 8.18 -4.03 -23.61
CA GLY A 43 7.40 -4.04 -24.85
C GLY A 43 6.16 -4.93 -24.79
N GLY A 44 5.70 -5.29 -23.57
CA GLY A 44 4.55 -6.16 -23.34
C GLY A 44 3.85 -5.84 -22.02
N VAL A 45 3.28 -6.87 -21.40
CA VAL A 45 2.48 -6.78 -20.18
C VAL A 45 2.87 -7.89 -19.20
N PHE A 46 3.20 -7.51 -17.97
CA PHE A 46 3.28 -8.41 -16.82
C PHE A 46 1.87 -8.59 -16.26
N VAL A 47 1.40 -9.82 -16.14
CA VAL A 47 0.02 -10.13 -15.73
C VAL A 47 -0.01 -11.18 -14.62
N SER A 48 -0.89 -10.98 -13.64
CA SER A 48 -1.28 -12.02 -12.69
C SER A 48 -2.04 -13.12 -13.43
N ASP A 49 -1.59 -14.36 -13.35
CA ASP A 49 -2.19 -15.49 -14.07
C ASP A 49 -2.04 -16.75 -13.21
N GLN A 50 -2.87 -16.88 -12.18
CA GLN A 50 -2.66 -17.83 -11.08
C GLN A 50 -2.31 -19.25 -11.56
N PRO A 51 -1.29 -19.92 -10.97
CA PRO A 51 -0.41 -19.49 -9.86
C PRO A 51 0.85 -18.75 -10.33
N HIS A 52 0.80 -18.07 -11.46
CA HIS A 52 1.95 -17.52 -12.17
C HIS A 52 1.97 -15.98 -12.19
N LEU A 53 3.18 -15.44 -12.23
CA LEU A 53 3.44 -14.15 -12.87
C LEU A 53 3.80 -14.45 -14.33
N THR A 54 2.96 -14.01 -15.27
CA THR A 54 3.15 -14.27 -16.70
C THR A 54 3.53 -12.97 -17.43
N PHE A 55 4.45 -13.05 -18.38
CA PHE A 55 4.73 -12.00 -19.35
C PHE A 55 4.07 -12.32 -20.68
N LEU A 56 3.40 -11.32 -21.25
CA LEU A 56 2.72 -11.40 -22.54
C LEU A 56 3.23 -10.29 -23.45
N LYS A 57 3.39 -10.58 -24.74
CA LYS A 57 3.85 -9.59 -25.72
C LYS A 57 3.22 -9.86 -27.09
N ASP A 58 2.98 -8.78 -27.82
CA ASP A 58 2.66 -8.77 -29.24
C ASP A 58 3.97 -8.55 -30.00
N THR A 59 4.44 -9.56 -30.73
CA THR A 59 5.74 -9.53 -31.41
C THR A 59 5.67 -9.15 -32.89
N ASP A 60 4.48 -9.17 -33.49
CA ASP A 60 4.27 -8.86 -34.92
C ASP A 60 3.43 -7.58 -35.16
N GLY A 61 2.85 -7.00 -34.12
CA GLY A 61 2.09 -5.75 -34.16
C GLY A 61 0.66 -5.92 -34.64
N ASP A 62 0.10 -7.13 -34.64
CA ASP A 62 -1.28 -7.40 -35.06
C ASP A 62 -2.36 -7.00 -34.02
N GLY A 63 -1.92 -6.52 -32.85
CA GLY A 63 -2.78 -6.14 -31.74
C GLY A 63 -3.19 -7.32 -30.87
N LYS A 64 -2.45 -8.43 -30.87
CA LYS A 64 -2.65 -9.59 -30.00
C LYS A 64 -1.33 -10.08 -29.41
N ALA A 65 -1.41 -10.53 -28.16
CA ALA A 65 -0.30 -11.22 -27.54
C ALA A 65 -0.08 -12.61 -28.17
N ASP A 66 1.03 -12.78 -28.87
CA ASP A 66 1.48 -14.02 -29.51
C ASP A 66 2.62 -14.70 -28.72
N HIS A 67 3.32 -13.94 -27.88
CA HIS A 67 4.34 -14.43 -26.95
C HIS A 67 3.80 -14.54 -25.53
N ARG A 68 4.11 -15.66 -24.86
CA ARG A 68 3.74 -15.95 -23.48
C ARG A 68 4.88 -16.64 -22.75
N GLU A 69 5.30 -16.07 -21.63
CA GLU A 69 6.33 -16.61 -20.76
C GLU A 69 5.85 -16.64 -19.30
N LYS A 70 6.00 -17.78 -18.63
CA LYS A 70 5.76 -17.87 -17.18
C LYS A 70 7.04 -17.46 -16.45
N LEU A 71 7.10 -16.22 -15.95
CA LEU A 71 8.29 -15.67 -15.30
C LEU A 71 8.52 -16.27 -13.91
N LEU A 72 7.45 -16.41 -13.14
CA LEU A 72 7.49 -16.99 -11.78
C LEU A 72 6.26 -17.86 -11.57
N THR A 73 6.41 -18.89 -10.74
CA THR A 73 5.33 -19.83 -10.38
C THR A 73 5.43 -20.21 -8.91
N GLY A 74 4.30 -20.63 -8.33
CA GLY A 74 4.23 -21.07 -6.94
C GLY A 74 3.58 -20.04 -6.01
N PHE A 75 2.86 -19.06 -6.57
CA PHE A 75 2.04 -18.16 -5.77
C PHE A 75 0.79 -18.85 -5.23
N GLY A 76 0.26 -18.35 -4.10
CA GLY A 76 -0.94 -18.87 -3.46
C GLY A 76 -2.17 -18.90 -4.39
N THR A 77 -3.01 -19.91 -4.20
CA THR A 77 -4.26 -20.13 -4.96
C THR A 77 -5.44 -20.51 -4.08
N GLU A 78 -5.27 -20.39 -2.76
CA GLU A 78 -6.23 -20.78 -1.73
C GLU A 78 -7.50 -19.92 -1.78
N ASP A 79 -7.39 -18.68 -2.25
CA ASP A 79 -8.49 -17.74 -2.45
C ASP A 79 -8.31 -16.92 -3.74
N SER A 80 -9.38 -16.74 -4.52
CA SER A 80 -9.34 -16.05 -5.81
C SER A 80 -9.27 -14.53 -5.72
N HIS A 81 -9.67 -13.92 -4.61
CA HIS A 81 -9.66 -12.46 -4.41
C HIS A 81 -8.34 -11.98 -3.82
N HIS A 82 -7.61 -12.87 -3.15
CA HIS A 82 -6.38 -12.54 -2.43
C HIS A 82 -5.11 -12.88 -3.24
N ALA A 83 -5.30 -13.36 -4.48
CA ALA A 83 -4.25 -13.71 -5.44
C ALA A 83 -3.35 -12.55 -5.81
N LEU A 84 -2.28 -12.80 -6.56
CA LEU A 84 -1.34 -11.76 -6.98
C LEU A 84 -2.05 -10.54 -7.60
N HIS A 85 -1.92 -9.36 -7.01
CA HIS A 85 -2.57 -8.11 -7.45
C HIS A 85 -1.70 -6.86 -7.17
N ASP A 86 -2.22 -5.67 -7.52
CA ASP A 86 -1.58 -4.35 -7.36
C ASP A 86 -0.20 -4.22 -8.01
N PHE A 87 -0.10 -4.59 -9.28
CA PHE A 87 1.14 -4.47 -10.02
C PHE A 87 1.45 -2.99 -10.26
N VAL A 88 2.57 -2.53 -9.72
CA VAL A 88 3.02 -1.14 -9.87
C VAL A 88 4.54 -1.09 -9.95
N TRP A 89 5.08 -0.25 -10.82
CA TRP A 89 6.50 0.04 -10.83
C TRP A 89 6.86 0.93 -9.65
N SER A 90 7.83 0.49 -8.85
CA SER A 90 8.49 1.37 -7.91
C SER A 90 9.23 2.48 -8.69
N PRO A 91 9.45 3.66 -8.07
CA PRO A 91 10.25 4.72 -8.69
C PRO A 91 11.61 4.22 -9.18
N GLU A 92 12.25 3.33 -8.41
CA GLU A 92 13.54 2.69 -8.68
C GLU A 92 13.47 1.53 -9.69
N GLY A 93 12.28 1.21 -10.21
CA GLY A 93 12.12 0.29 -11.35
C GLY A 93 12.14 -1.19 -11.01
N ASP A 94 11.69 -1.56 -9.82
CA ASP A 94 11.21 -2.92 -9.56
C ASP A 94 9.69 -2.97 -9.69
N LEU A 95 9.16 -4.12 -10.12
CA LEU A 95 7.73 -4.38 -10.09
C LEU A 95 7.34 -4.79 -8.66
N ILE A 96 6.45 -4.03 -8.04
CA ILE A 96 5.86 -4.34 -6.74
C ILE A 96 4.48 -4.93 -6.96
N PHE A 97 4.15 -5.96 -6.18
CA PHE A 97 2.83 -6.60 -6.15
C PHE A 97 2.61 -7.29 -4.81
N ARG A 98 1.40 -7.77 -4.55
CA ARG A 98 1.01 -8.36 -3.27
C ARG A 98 0.15 -9.61 -3.42
N GLU A 99 0.12 -10.38 -2.35
CA GLU A 99 -0.95 -11.35 -2.05
C GLU A 99 -1.50 -11.07 -0.64
N SER A 100 -2.74 -11.45 -0.37
CA SER A 100 -3.40 -11.19 0.92
C SER A 100 -3.49 -12.43 1.81
N ILE A 101 -4.24 -12.35 2.91
CA ILE A 101 -4.38 -13.45 3.89
C ILE A 101 -4.86 -14.75 3.22
N PHE A 102 -4.61 -15.90 3.86
CA PHE A 102 -4.87 -17.27 3.38
C PHE A 102 -3.85 -17.86 2.40
N HIS A 103 -3.01 -17.03 1.78
CA HIS A 103 -2.08 -17.52 0.75
C HIS A 103 -0.76 -18.00 1.34
N HIS A 104 -0.24 -19.09 0.77
CA HIS A 104 1.03 -19.71 1.14
C HIS A 104 1.91 -19.87 -0.10
N SER A 105 2.64 -18.82 -0.44
CA SER A 105 3.50 -18.80 -1.63
C SER A 105 4.82 -19.55 -1.43
N GLN A 106 5.18 -20.38 -2.41
CA GLN A 106 6.38 -21.22 -2.46
C GLN A 106 7.06 -21.09 -3.83
N VAL A 107 7.67 -19.92 -4.08
CA VAL A 107 8.25 -19.57 -5.38
C VAL A 107 9.71 -20.00 -5.45
N GLU A 108 10.07 -20.79 -6.46
CA GLU A 108 11.46 -21.16 -6.73
C GLU A 108 12.09 -20.16 -7.72
N THR A 109 13.27 -19.64 -7.40
CA THR A 109 13.99 -18.68 -8.27
C THR A 109 15.45 -19.11 -8.47
N PRO A 110 16.16 -18.59 -9.48
CA PRO A 110 17.61 -18.80 -9.62
C PRO A 110 18.44 -18.36 -8.40
N TYR A 111 17.86 -17.53 -7.52
CA TYR A 111 18.50 -17.03 -6.30
C TYR A 111 18.09 -17.81 -5.04
N GLY A 112 17.36 -18.92 -5.21
CA GLY A 112 16.80 -19.73 -4.13
C GLY A 112 15.30 -19.51 -3.92
N PRO A 113 14.71 -20.26 -2.98
CA PRO A 113 13.28 -20.19 -2.70
C PRO A 113 12.89 -18.86 -2.04
N VAL A 114 11.76 -18.30 -2.46
CA VAL A 114 11.08 -17.18 -1.81
C VAL A 114 9.76 -17.70 -1.26
N ARG A 115 9.58 -17.53 0.05
CA ARG A 115 8.47 -18.10 0.82
C ARG A 115 7.70 -16.98 1.51
N ALA A 116 6.38 -17.08 1.48
CA ALA A 116 5.48 -16.16 2.17
C ALA A 116 4.29 -16.93 2.76
N ARG A 117 3.67 -16.36 3.79
CA ARG A 117 2.53 -16.94 4.50
C ARG A 117 1.62 -15.83 5.01
N GLU A 118 0.31 -16.01 4.87
CA GLU A 118 -0.72 -15.10 5.42
C GLU A 118 -0.61 -13.63 4.96
N SER A 119 -0.20 -13.41 3.69
CA SER A 119 0.08 -12.11 3.04
C SER A 119 1.55 -11.69 2.99
N SER A 120 1.95 -11.14 1.85
CA SER A 120 3.25 -10.49 1.67
C SER A 120 3.22 -9.45 0.55
N PHE A 121 4.15 -8.50 0.63
CA PHE A 121 4.54 -7.71 -0.52
C PHE A 121 5.71 -8.40 -1.21
N PHE A 122 5.75 -8.27 -2.52
CA PHE A 122 6.82 -8.78 -3.35
C PHE A 122 7.42 -7.66 -4.18
N ARG A 123 8.75 -7.76 -4.38
CA ARG A 123 9.51 -6.89 -5.26
C ARG A 123 10.23 -7.77 -6.26
N TYR A 124 9.91 -7.62 -7.53
CA TYR A 124 10.50 -8.36 -8.64
C TYR A 124 11.32 -7.43 -9.53
N THR A 125 12.56 -7.81 -9.83
CA THR A 125 13.43 -7.10 -10.77
C THR A 125 13.52 -7.89 -12.07
N PRO A 126 12.74 -7.56 -13.12
CA PRO A 126 12.64 -8.39 -14.33
C PRO A 126 13.96 -8.64 -15.02
N ALA A 127 14.82 -7.61 -15.08
CA ALA A 127 16.14 -7.68 -15.68
C ALA A 127 17.05 -8.80 -15.12
N THR A 128 16.84 -9.19 -13.87
CA THR A 128 17.64 -10.23 -13.20
C THR A 128 16.82 -11.47 -12.86
N GLY A 129 15.49 -11.41 -12.95
CA GLY A 129 14.60 -12.43 -12.43
C GLY A 129 14.56 -12.52 -10.89
N ARG A 130 15.15 -11.56 -10.17
CA ARG A 130 15.22 -11.60 -8.71
C ARG A 130 13.87 -11.23 -8.09
N LEU A 131 13.32 -12.12 -7.28
CA LEU A 131 12.15 -11.89 -6.44
C LEU A 131 12.58 -11.73 -4.98
N LEU A 132 11.98 -10.78 -4.27
CA LEU A 132 12.11 -10.60 -2.83
C LEU A 132 10.73 -10.48 -2.21
N ALA A 133 10.51 -11.17 -1.09
CA ALA A 133 9.36 -10.93 -0.23
C ALA A 133 9.75 -9.95 0.88
N PHE A 134 8.87 -8.99 1.16
CA PHE A 134 9.06 -7.97 2.19
C PHE A 134 7.73 -7.60 2.82
N GLY A 135 7.74 -7.00 4.02
CA GLY A 135 6.52 -6.57 4.70
C GLY A 135 5.46 -7.67 4.90
N SER A 136 5.83 -8.93 5.14
CA SER A 136 4.89 -10.01 5.44
C SER A 136 4.31 -9.85 6.84
N TYR A 137 3.00 -9.70 6.94
CA TYR A 137 2.23 -9.68 8.17
C TYR A 137 0.78 -10.03 7.82
N MET A 138 -0.05 -10.37 8.81
CA MET A 138 -1.46 -10.69 8.57
C MET A 138 -2.24 -9.45 8.07
N SER A 139 -2.38 -9.34 6.74
CA SER A 139 -3.11 -8.29 6.05
C SER A 139 -4.34 -8.89 5.39
N THR A 140 -5.53 -8.34 5.67
CA THR A 140 -6.79 -8.97 5.25
C THR A 140 -6.95 -9.03 3.73
N ASN A 141 -7.21 -7.89 3.09
CA ASN A 141 -7.39 -7.81 1.63
C ASN A 141 -7.02 -6.41 1.12
N PRO A 142 -5.73 -6.02 1.16
CA PRO A 142 -5.26 -4.75 0.61
C PRO A 142 -5.46 -4.68 -0.90
N TRP A 143 -5.90 -3.53 -1.39
CA TRP A 143 -5.86 -3.15 -2.80
C TRP A 143 -5.44 -1.69 -2.98
N GLY A 144 -4.85 -1.39 -4.13
CA GLY A 144 -4.34 -0.07 -4.48
C GLY A 144 -2.99 0.22 -3.85
N ILE A 145 -2.04 0.63 -4.70
CA ILE A 145 -0.77 1.26 -4.35
C ILE A 145 -0.52 2.39 -5.36
N THR A 146 -0.22 3.59 -4.88
CA THR A 146 0.30 4.68 -5.74
C THR A 146 1.38 5.46 -4.99
N PHE A 147 2.35 5.97 -5.75
CA PHE A 147 3.50 6.69 -5.22
C PHE A 147 3.30 8.20 -5.34
N ASP A 148 3.79 8.94 -4.35
CA ASP A 148 3.99 10.37 -4.45
C ASP A 148 5.28 10.70 -5.23
N ASP A 149 5.54 12.00 -5.39
CA ASP A 149 6.70 12.50 -6.15
C ASP A 149 8.06 12.10 -5.55
N TRP A 150 8.10 11.70 -4.28
CA TRP A 150 9.31 11.36 -3.54
C TRP A 150 9.45 9.85 -3.31
N GLY A 151 8.51 9.07 -3.87
CA GLY A 151 8.48 7.62 -3.81
C GLY A 151 7.95 7.05 -2.48
N PHE A 152 7.34 7.87 -1.63
CA PHE A 152 6.45 7.33 -0.60
C PHE A 152 5.16 6.86 -1.26
N HIS A 153 4.46 5.89 -0.67
CA HIS A 153 3.23 5.39 -1.26
C HIS A 153 2.14 5.14 -0.24
N VAL A 154 0.92 5.39 -0.69
CA VAL A 154 -0.32 5.08 0.01
C VAL A 154 -0.78 3.68 -0.39
N GLY A 155 -1.15 2.88 0.60
CA GLY A 155 -1.83 1.59 0.42
C GLY A 155 -3.14 1.58 1.19
N SER A 156 -3.98 0.57 0.97
CA SER A 156 -5.18 0.40 1.82
C SER A 156 -4.90 -0.32 3.11
N HIS A 157 -4.00 -1.31 3.06
CA HIS A 157 -3.53 -2.01 4.22
C HIS A 157 -1.99 -2.12 4.15
N PRO A 158 -1.25 -1.24 4.88
CA PRO A 158 -1.73 -0.08 5.64
C PRO A 158 -1.79 1.22 4.81
N VAL A 159 -2.32 2.29 5.40
CA VAL A 159 -2.42 3.63 4.78
C VAL A 159 -1.07 4.15 4.32
N PHE A 160 -0.08 4.18 5.21
CA PHE A 160 1.30 4.56 4.88
C PHE A 160 2.15 3.33 4.64
N ALA A 161 2.01 2.74 3.45
CA ALA A 161 2.62 1.46 3.13
C ALA A 161 4.15 1.53 2.97
N SER A 162 4.78 2.70 2.98
CA SER A 162 6.25 2.80 3.01
C SER A 162 6.84 2.28 4.32
N ALA A 163 6.11 2.35 5.45
CA ALA A 163 6.58 1.85 6.74
C ALA A 163 6.77 0.32 6.79
N VAL A 164 6.16 -0.45 5.87
CA VAL A 164 6.25 -1.92 5.83
C VAL A 164 7.35 -2.44 4.90
N HIS A 165 8.28 -1.59 4.46
CA HIS A 165 9.26 -1.93 3.43
C HIS A 165 10.51 -2.69 3.91
N ALA A 166 10.60 -3.01 5.20
CA ALA A 166 11.69 -3.82 5.74
C ALA A 166 11.66 -5.26 5.17
N LEU A 167 12.84 -5.88 5.04
CA LEU A 167 12.95 -7.29 4.65
C LEU A 167 12.20 -8.21 5.64
N ASN A 168 11.65 -9.32 5.12
CA ASN A 168 10.88 -10.26 5.94
C ASN A 168 11.71 -10.90 7.05
N ALA A 169 11.01 -11.26 8.14
CA ALA A 169 11.54 -12.14 9.16
C ALA A 169 11.95 -13.52 8.59
N PRO A 170 12.81 -14.29 9.29
CA PRO A 170 13.11 -15.67 8.91
C PRO A 170 11.83 -16.50 8.81
N TYR A 171 11.54 -17.07 7.65
CA TYR A 171 10.40 -17.98 7.47
C TYR A 171 10.47 -19.16 8.46
N PRO A 172 9.36 -19.59 9.10
CA PRO A 172 7.97 -19.23 8.84
C PRO A 172 7.44 -18.02 9.64
N ASP A 173 8.31 -17.27 10.31
CA ASP A 173 7.89 -16.09 11.07
C ASP A 173 7.43 -14.97 10.12
N ILE A 174 6.52 -14.14 10.60
CA ILE A 174 6.02 -12.95 9.93
C ILE A 174 6.22 -11.74 10.86
N HIS A 175 6.20 -10.54 10.28
CA HIS A 175 6.25 -9.32 11.08
C HIS A 175 5.02 -9.17 11.95
N VAL A 176 5.18 -8.40 13.03
CA VAL A 176 4.07 -7.89 13.85
C VAL A 176 2.99 -7.24 12.94
N PRO A 177 1.68 -7.39 13.24
CA PRO A 177 0.64 -6.85 12.37
C PRO A 177 0.71 -5.33 12.21
N ALA A 178 0.81 -4.85 10.98
CA ALA A 178 0.92 -3.42 10.68
C ALA A 178 -0.29 -2.60 11.19
N GLY A 179 -1.50 -3.18 11.14
CA GLY A 179 -2.73 -2.56 11.63
C GLY A 179 -2.76 -2.34 13.16
N ALA A 180 -1.81 -2.89 13.92
CA ALA A 180 -1.65 -2.58 15.34
C ALA A 180 -0.93 -1.25 15.60
N TYR A 181 -0.22 -0.72 14.61
CA TYR A 181 0.60 0.49 14.74
C TYR A 181 -0.02 1.72 14.09
N PHE A 182 -0.70 1.53 12.97
CA PHE A 182 -1.26 2.65 12.22
C PHE A 182 -2.53 2.23 11.47
N PRO A 183 -3.33 3.22 11.03
CA PRO A 183 -4.59 2.94 10.37
C PRO A 183 -4.42 2.02 9.16
N ALA A 184 -5.40 1.15 9.00
CA ALA A 184 -5.57 0.31 7.85
C ALA A 184 -7.07 0.22 7.55
N TYR A 185 -7.43 0.09 6.28
CA TYR A 185 -8.81 -0.04 5.86
C TYR A 185 -8.95 -1.12 4.80
N SER A 186 -10.18 -1.57 4.62
CA SER A 186 -10.58 -2.50 3.58
C SER A 186 -11.75 -1.91 2.78
N GLY A 187 -12.16 -2.60 1.71
CA GLY A 187 -13.29 -2.16 0.90
C GLY A 187 -12.97 -1.11 -0.17
N THR A 188 -11.68 -0.87 -0.41
CA THR A 188 -11.16 0.05 -1.44
C THR A 188 -10.39 -0.76 -2.47
N CYS A 189 -10.27 -0.27 -3.70
CA CYS A 189 -9.63 -1.03 -4.78
C CYS A 189 -8.54 -0.28 -5.56
N GLY A 190 -8.42 1.04 -5.38
CA GLY A 190 -7.43 1.84 -6.10
C GLY A 190 -7.44 3.29 -5.66
N GLN A 191 -6.32 3.97 -5.90
CA GLN A 191 -6.17 5.40 -5.64
C GLN A 191 -5.12 6.01 -6.58
N GLU A 192 -5.27 7.29 -6.88
CA GLU A 192 -4.34 8.01 -7.75
C GLU A 192 -4.20 9.50 -7.37
N PHE A 193 -2.97 10.01 -7.35
CA PHE A 193 -2.67 11.41 -7.06
C PHE A 193 -3.07 12.35 -8.20
N LEU A 194 -3.59 13.53 -7.83
CA LEU A 194 -3.93 14.60 -8.75
C LEU A 194 -2.66 15.43 -9.06
N THR A 195 -1.84 14.96 -10.01
CA THR A 195 -0.54 15.60 -10.32
C THR A 195 -0.55 16.45 -11.59
N SER A 196 -1.32 16.05 -12.60
CA SER A 196 -1.55 16.79 -13.84
C SER A 196 -2.01 18.24 -13.64
N SER A 197 -1.47 19.17 -14.43
CA SER A 197 -1.87 20.58 -14.48
C SER A 197 -3.31 20.83 -14.91
N HIS A 198 -4.02 19.81 -15.43
CA HIS A 198 -5.46 19.84 -15.63
C HIS A 198 -6.23 20.09 -14.32
N TRP A 199 -5.70 19.63 -13.19
CA TRP A 199 -6.34 19.80 -11.89
C TRP A 199 -6.02 21.17 -11.26
N PRO A 200 -7.00 21.78 -10.56
CA PRO A 200 -6.79 23.02 -9.83
C PRO A 200 -5.53 23.00 -8.96
N LYS A 201 -4.72 24.06 -9.04
CA LYS A 201 -3.41 24.15 -8.38
C LYS A 201 -3.50 23.88 -6.86
N ASP A 202 -4.56 24.33 -6.21
CA ASP A 202 -4.77 24.14 -4.77
C ASP A 202 -4.93 22.67 -4.36
N LEU A 203 -5.56 21.84 -5.21
CA LEU A 203 -5.63 20.40 -4.98
C LEU A 203 -4.24 19.75 -5.10
N ARG A 204 -3.45 20.18 -6.08
CA ARG A 204 -2.11 19.66 -6.34
C ARG A 204 -1.11 20.06 -5.26
N ASP A 205 -1.10 21.33 -4.88
CA ASP A 205 -0.24 21.87 -3.82
C ASP A 205 -0.49 21.18 -2.47
N LYS A 206 -1.74 20.77 -2.22
CA LYS A 206 -2.14 20.01 -1.02
C LYS A 206 -2.06 18.49 -1.21
N LYS A 207 -1.41 18.00 -2.26
CA LYS A 207 -1.20 16.57 -2.55
C LYS A 207 -2.52 15.76 -2.50
N HIS A 208 -3.59 16.27 -3.09
CA HIS A 208 -4.86 15.54 -3.12
C HIS A 208 -4.78 14.32 -4.05
N PHE A 209 -5.53 13.29 -3.69
CA PHE A 209 -5.67 12.08 -4.49
C PHE A 209 -7.12 11.59 -4.48
N MET A 210 -7.51 10.88 -5.53
CA MET A 210 -8.81 10.23 -5.61
C MET A 210 -8.69 8.76 -5.24
N ARG A 211 -9.73 8.22 -4.62
CA ARG A 211 -9.82 6.81 -4.24
C ARG A 211 -11.13 6.21 -4.66
N VAL A 212 -11.11 4.94 -5.04
CA VAL A 212 -12.32 4.15 -5.26
C VAL A 212 -12.61 3.23 -4.08
N ARG A 213 -13.86 3.30 -3.58
CA ARG A 213 -14.37 2.48 -2.49
C ARG A 213 -15.56 1.66 -2.96
N TYR A 214 -15.40 0.35 -3.07
CA TYR A 214 -16.49 -0.55 -3.44
C TYR A 214 -17.33 -1.00 -2.22
N LYS A 215 -16.77 -0.96 -1.01
CA LYS A 215 -17.47 -1.30 0.24
C LYS A 215 -17.18 -0.25 1.33
N PRO A 216 -18.19 0.18 2.10
CA PRO A 216 -19.61 -0.16 1.97
C PRO A 216 -20.39 0.76 1.02
N THR A 217 -19.77 1.80 0.47
CA THR A 217 -20.50 2.95 -0.08
C THR A 217 -20.52 3.11 -1.60
N ASN A 218 -19.70 2.38 -2.37
CA ASN A 218 -19.60 2.58 -3.83
C ASN A 218 -19.29 4.03 -4.24
N GLU A 219 -18.23 4.60 -3.67
CA GLU A 219 -17.88 6.00 -3.83
C GLU A 219 -16.56 6.18 -4.56
N VAL A 220 -16.47 7.29 -5.30
CA VAL A 220 -15.19 7.90 -5.65
C VAL A 220 -14.95 9.04 -4.67
N GLU A 221 -13.96 8.88 -3.82
CA GLU A 221 -13.64 9.77 -2.70
C GLU A 221 -12.49 10.71 -3.07
N LEU A 222 -12.51 11.93 -2.52
CA LEU A 222 -11.40 12.87 -2.58
C LEU A 222 -10.71 12.90 -1.22
N HIS A 223 -9.39 12.74 -1.24
CA HIS A 223 -8.54 12.71 -0.05
C HIS A 223 -7.40 13.71 -0.17
N GLU A 224 -6.92 14.18 0.97
CA GLU A 224 -5.72 14.99 1.13
C GLU A 224 -4.61 14.11 1.75
N TRP A 225 -3.39 14.19 1.22
CA TRP A 225 -2.21 13.48 1.74
C TRP A 225 -1.41 14.40 2.66
N VAL A 226 -1.68 14.28 3.95
CA VAL A 226 -1.19 15.18 4.99
C VAL A 226 0.14 14.67 5.52
N GLU A 227 1.14 15.53 5.46
CA GLU A 227 2.50 15.20 5.92
C GLU A 227 2.67 15.40 7.43
N HIS A 228 3.29 14.42 8.08
CA HIS A 228 3.71 14.45 9.48
C HIS A 228 5.23 14.16 9.57
N ASP A 229 5.82 14.27 10.77
CA ASP A 229 7.29 14.12 10.92
C ASP A 229 7.82 12.79 10.40
N THR A 230 7.10 11.69 10.64
CA THR A 230 7.51 10.29 10.44
C THR A 230 6.69 9.55 9.39
N HIS A 231 5.60 10.15 8.90
CA HIS A 231 4.61 9.47 8.06
C HIS A 231 3.75 10.48 7.31
N PHE A 232 2.84 9.95 6.51
CA PHE A 232 1.74 10.70 5.93
C PHE A 232 0.42 10.08 6.36
N GLU A 233 -0.58 10.93 6.59
CA GLU A 233 -1.95 10.54 6.91
C GLU A 233 -2.87 10.89 5.75
N GLU A 234 -3.80 9.99 5.44
CA GLU A 234 -4.89 10.32 4.53
C GLU A 234 -6.02 11.03 5.27
N LYS A 235 -6.61 12.02 4.62
CA LYS A 235 -7.81 12.68 5.14
C LYS A 235 -8.86 12.75 4.06
N LYS A 236 -9.97 12.03 4.23
CA LYS A 236 -11.15 12.17 3.35
C LYS A 236 -11.69 13.59 3.47
N VAL A 237 -11.64 14.36 2.39
CA VAL A 237 -12.12 15.75 2.32
C VAL A 237 -13.41 15.88 1.53
N GLY A 238 -13.81 14.84 0.79
CA GLY A 238 -15.08 14.86 0.07
C GLY A 238 -15.40 13.57 -0.67
N ILE A 239 -16.55 13.60 -1.34
CA ILE A 239 -16.99 12.58 -2.30
C ILE A 239 -17.02 13.27 -3.66
N VAL A 240 -16.30 12.72 -4.64
CA VAL A 240 -16.31 13.21 -6.03
C VAL A 240 -17.65 12.85 -6.67
N PHE A 241 -18.02 11.57 -6.61
CA PHE A 241 -19.37 11.12 -6.94
C PHE A 241 -19.70 9.76 -6.32
N GLN A 242 -21.00 9.46 -6.27
CA GLN A 242 -21.58 8.17 -5.91
C GLN A 242 -22.67 7.84 -6.93
N SER A 243 -22.79 6.58 -7.34
CA SER A 243 -23.87 6.16 -8.24
C SER A 243 -25.10 5.72 -7.44
N THR A 244 -26.28 6.11 -7.89
CA THR A 244 -27.55 5.56 -7.38
C THR A 244 -27.78 4.12 -7.84
N ASN A 245 -27.04 3.64 -8.84
CA ASN A 245 -27.07 2.26 -9.26
C ASN A 245 -26.14 1.42 -8.36
N LEU A 246 -26.72 0.55 -7.53
CA LEU A 246 -25.99 -0.30 -6.58
C LEU A 246 -25.03 -1.30 -7.26
N SER A 247 -25.20 -1.54 -8.57
CA SER A 247 -24.30 -2.36 -9.38
C SER A 247 -23.03 -1.62 -9.81
N PHE A 248 -22.93 -0.29 -9.58
CA PHE A 248 -21.67 0.43 -9.68
C PHE A 248 -20.69 -0.11 -8.63
N ILE A 249 -19.55 -0.62 -9.08
CA ILE A 249 -18.48 -1.15 -8.25
C ILE A 249 -17.17 -0.60 -8.81
N PRO A 250 -16.68 0.52 -8.29
CA PRO A 250 -15.42 1.07 -8.77
C PRO A 250 -14.27 0.22 -8.21
N VAL A 251 -13.48 -0.36 -9.13
CA VAL A 251 -12.45 -1.36 -8.82
C VAL A 251 -11.03 -0.91 -9.19
N ASP A 252 -10.86 0.15 -9.97
CA ASP A 252 -9.56 0.78 -10.18
C ASP A 252 -9.73 2.25 -10.57
N ILE A 253 -8.68 3.06 -10.38
CA ILE A 253 -8.61 4.46 -10.81
C ILE A 253 -7.19 4.82 -11.23
N GLN A 254 -7.04 5.45 -12.40
CA GLN A 254 -5.75 5.95 -12.88
C GLN A 254 -5.88 7.29 -13.61
N GLN A 255 -4.82 8.09 -13.57
CA GLN A 255 -4.72 9.34 -14.34
C GLN A 255 -4.24 9.04 -15.76
N GLY A 256 -5.01 9.51 -16.75
CA GLY A 256 -4.66 9.40 -18.16
C GLY A 256 -3.61 10.43 -18.61
N PRO A 257 -3.07 10.27 -19.83
CA PRO A 257 -2.06 11.17 -20.37
C PRO A 257 -2.61 12.58 -20.69
N ASP A 258 -3.93 12.73 -20.78
CA ASP A 258 -4.64 14.01 -20.92
C ASP A 258 -4.89 14.70 -19.57
N GLY A 259 -4.47 14.10 -18.46
CA GLY A 259 -4.67 14.58 -17.10
C GLY A 259 -6.00 14.20 -16.46
N ALA A 260 -6.94 13.64 -17.21
CA ALA A 260 -8.23 13.20 -16.68
C ALA A 260 -8.07 11.95 -15.80
N MET A 261 -9.01 11.73 -14.88
CA MET A 261 -9.06 10.51 -14.05
C MET A 261 -10.03 9.50 -14.67
N TYR A 262 -9.60 8.24 -14.77
CA TYR A 262 -10.39 7.16 -15.34
C TYR A 262 -10.68 6.11 -14.27
N VAL A 263 -11.96 5.81 -14.04
CA VAL A 263 -12.41 4.81 -13.05
C VAL A 263 -12.94 3.57 -13.78
N ALA A 264 -12.36 2.41 -13.47
CA ALA A 264 -12.88 1.13 -13.91
C ALA A 264 -14.02 0.68 -12.99
N ASP A 265 -15.17 0.41 -13.57
CA ASP A 265 -16.36 -0.07 -12.86
C ASP A 265 -16.71 -1.48 -13.34
N TRP A 266 -16.59 -2.44 -12.43
CA TRP A 266 -16.83 -3.87 -12.70
C TRP A 266 -18.28 -4.18 -13.08
N TYR A 267 -19.24 -3.29 -12.78
CA TYR A 267 -20.68 -3.49 -12.98
C TYR A 267 -21.17 -4.87 -12.54
N ASN A 268 -21.54 -5.04 -11.28
CA ASN A 268 -22.07 -6.31 -10.81
C ASN A 268 -23.18 -6.15 -9.75
N PRO A 269 -24.38 -6.69 -9.96
CA PRO A 269 -25.42 -6.69 -8.92
C PRO A 269 -25.04 -7.50 -7.67
N VAL A 270 -24.11 -8.45 -7.80
CA VAL A 270 -23.69 -9.36 -6.72
C VAL A 270 -22.19 -9.24 -6.48
N LYS A 271 -21.81 -8.72 -5.31
CA LYS A 271 -20.39 -8.43 -4.96
C LYS A 271 -19.70 -9.55 -4.19
N GLY A 272 -20.38 -10.16 -3.22
CA GLY A 272 -19.79 -11.14 -2.30
C GLY A 272 -19.83 -12.57 -2.81
N HIS A 273 -18.88 -13.40 -2.42
CA HIS A 273 -18.78 -14.83 -2.78
C HIS A 273 -19.15 -15.79 -1.64
N MET A 274 -19.24 -15.29 -0.40
CA MET A 274 -19.71 -16.09 0.75
C MET A 274 -21.24 -16.09 0.87
N GLN A 275 -21.88 -14.96 0.56
CA GLN A 275 -23.32 -14.77 0.70
C GLN A 275 -24.11 -15.35 -0.49
N TYR A 276 -23.47 -15.45 -1.65
CA TYR A 276 -24.10 -15.85 -2.90
C TYR A 276 -23.21 -16.80 -3.68
N SER A 277 -23.81 -17.84 -4.27
CA SER A 277 -23.11 -18.79 -5.13
C SER A 277 -22.24 -18.10 -6.19
N LEU A 278 -21.07 -18.66 -6.48
CA LEU A 278 -20.25 -18.23 -7.62
C LEU A 278 -20.98 -18.43 -8.96
N ARG A 279 -22.02 -19.28 -8.99
CA ARG A 279 -22.89 -19.53 -10.15
C ARG A 279 -24.20 -18.74 -10.13
N ASP A 280 -24.36 -17.78 -9.21
CA ASP A 280 -25.56 -16.93 -9.16
C ASP A 280 -25.77 -16.23 -10.51
N THR A 281 -26.96 -16.39 -11.08
CA THR A 281 -27.29 -15.91 -12.42
C THR A 281 -27.38 -14.38 -12.52
N ARG A 282 -27.47 -13.68 -11.38
CA ARG A 282 -27.46 -12.22 -11.33
C ARG A 282 -26.05 -11.64 -11.47
N ARG A 283 -25.00 -12.47 -11.39
CA ARG A 283 -23.62 -12.01 -11.64
C ARG A 283 -23.48 -11.62 -13.09
N ASP A 284 -23.19 -10.36 -13.32
CA ASP A 284 -22.91 -9.87 -14.67
C ASP A 284 -21.50 -10.33 -15.10
N LYS A 285 -21.40 -10.79 -16.35
CA LYS A 285 -20.15 -11.30 -16.95
C LYS A 285 -19.83 -10.63 -18.29
N LYS A 286 -20.62 -9.62 -18.68
CA LYS A 286 -20.65 -9.06 -20.04
C LYS A 286 -20.51 -7.54 -20.03
N SER A 287 -20.82 -6.89 -18.91
CA SER A 287 -20.90 -5.45 -18.79
C SER A 287 -19.87 -4.92 -17.81
N GLY A 288 -19.43 -3.70 -18.08
CA GLY A 288 -18.50 -2.91 -17.29
C GLY A 288 -18.56 -1.48 -17.81
N ARG A 289 -18.03 -0.51 -17.06
CA ARG A 289 -18.01 0.91 -17.48
C ARG A 289 -16.64 1.50 -17.19
N ILE A 290 -16.22 2.44 -18.04
CA ILE A 290 -15.11 3.34 -17.75
C ILE A 290 -15.70 4.73 -17.57
N TRP A 291 -15.46 5.34 -16.42
CA TRP A 291 -15.86 6.72 -16.15
C TRP A 291 -14.66 7.62 -16.32
N ARG A 292 -14.84 8.75 -17.00
CA ARG A 292 -13.83 9.81 -17.10
C ARG A 292 -14.25 11.01 -16.27
N ILE A 293 -13.35 11.50 -15.43
CA ILE A 293 -13.54 12.63 -14.53
C ILE A 293 -12.58 13.75 -14.94
N THR A 294 -13.13 14.94 -15.15
CA THR A 294 -12.38 16.14 -15.53
C THR A 294 -12.74 17.30 -14.61
N ALA A 295 -11.78 18.20 -14.36
CA ALA A 295 -12.06 19.48 -13.74
C ALA A 295 -12.87 20.36 -14.71
N LYS A 296 -13.95 20.98 -14.22
CA LYS A 296 -14.77 21.89 -15.02
C LYS A 296 -13.96 23.11 -15.44
N ASP A 297 -14.17 23.55 -16.69
CA ASP A 297 -13.58 24.77 -17.25
C ASP A 297 -12.04 24.79 -17.27
N GLN A 298 -11.38 23.65 -17.03
CA GLN A 298 -9.93 23.48 -17.16
C GLN A 298 -9.60 22.78 -18.46
N LYS A 299 -8.55 23.26 -19.14
CA LYS A 299 -8.04 22.62 -20.35
C LYS A 299 -7.44 21.25 -19.96
N LEU A 300 -7.67 20.22 -20.78
CA LEU A 300 -6.94 18.97 -20.67
C LEU A 300 -5.46 19.20 -21.02
N GLU A 301 -4.59 18.38 -20.45
CA GLU A 301 -3.19 18.35 -20.86
C GLU A 301 -3.05 17.79 -22.27
N GLU A 302 -2.04 18.25 -22.98
CA GLU A 302 -1.63 17.61 -24.23
C GLU A 302 -0.89 16.31 -23.90
N ALA A 303 -1.39 15.20 -24.42
CA ALA A 303 -0.80 13.90 -24.18
C ALA A 303 0.66 13.88 -24.68
N PRO A 304 1.65 13.57 -23.82
CA PRO A 304 3.05 13.60 -24.22
C PRO A 304 3.36 12.45 -25.20
N LYS A 305 4.17 12.73 -26.21
CA LYS A 305 4.71 11.68 -27.09
C LYS A 305 5.75 10.86 -26.33
N ILE A 306 5.44 9.59 -26.08
CA ILE A 306 6.33 8.63 -25.41
C ILE A 306 6.80 7.57 -26.41
N ALA A 307 5.86 6.85 -27.02
CA ALA A 307 6.18 5.82 -28.01
C ALA A 307 6.94 6.45 -29.20
N GLY A 308 8.11 5.87 -29.51
CA GLY A 308 8.99 6.36 -30.57
C GLY A 308 9.65 7.72 -30.32
N ALA A 309 9.58 8.27 -29.09
CA ALA A 309 10.37 9.42 -28.70
C ALA A 309 11.85 9.04 -28.50
N SER A 310 12.74 9.99 -28.76
CA SER A 310 14.18 9.86 -28.52
C SER A 310 14.50 9.84 -27.02
N ILE A 311 15.67 9.30 -26.66
CA ILE A 311 16.13 9.27 -25.25
C ILE A 311 16.14 10.68 -24.64
N PRO A 312 16.67 11.74 -25.27
CA PRO A 312 16.64 13.08 -24.70
C PRO A 312 15.22 13.64 -24.48
N GLU A 313 14.28 13.36 -25.39
CA GLU A 313 12.87 13.75 -25.25
C GLU A 313 12.23 13.05 -24.05
N LEU A 314 12.44 11.74 -23.92
CA LEU A 314 11.94 10.94 -22.78
C LEU A 314 12.55 11.39 -21.45
N LEU A 315 13.85 11.69 -21.41
CA LEU A 315 14.50 12.24 -20.21
C LEU A 315 13.93 13.60 -19.83
N ASN A 316 13.56 14.43 -20.80
CA ASN A 316 12.90 15.71 -20.51
C ASN A 316 11.50 15.52 -19.89
N LEU A 317 10.77 14.46 -20.24
CA LEU A 317 9.49 14.13 -19.62
C LEU A 317 9.61 13.79 -18.13
N LEU A 318 10.79 13.39 -17.63
CA LEU A 318 11.03 13.18 -16.20
C LEU A 318 10.98 14.48 -15.37
N LYS A 319 10.84 15.64 -16.00
CA LYS A 319 10.59 16.94 -15.34
C LYS A 319 9.11 17.29 -15.24
N SER A 320 8.23 16.49 -15.84
CA SER A 320 6.79 16.76 -15.84
C SER A 320 6.24 16.77 -14.42
N GLU A 321 5.32 17.70 -14.12
CA GLU A 321 4.56 17.69 -12.87
C GLU A 321 3.63 16.46 -12.79
N ASN A 322 3.16 15.95 -13.93
CA ASN A 322 2.32 14.76 -14.01
C ASN A 322 3.15 13.49 -13.75
N TYR A 323 2.88 12.84 -12.62
CA TYR A 323 3.55 11.60 -12.22
C TYR A 323 3.40 10.49 -13.26
N ARG A 324 2.22 10.33 -13.88
CA ARG A 324 1.99 9.26 -14.86
C ARG A 324 2.75 9.49 -16.17
N THR A 325 3.02 10.75 -16.53
CA THR A 325 3.95 11.08 -17.61
C THR A 325 5.37 10.60 -17.28
N ARG A 326 5.88 10.91 -16.09
CA ARG A 326 7.20 10.42 -15.64
C ARG A 326 7.23 8.89 -15.57
N TYR A 327 6.18 8.28 -15.03
CA TYR A 327 6.01 6.83 -14.88
C TYR A 327 6.13 6.12 -16.23
N ARG A 328 5.34 6.53 -17.24
CA ARG A 328 5.34 5.92 -18.57
C ARG A 328 6.63 6.22 -19.34
N ALA A 329 7.19 7.43 -19.22
CA ALA A 329 8.49 7.75 -19.80
C ALA A 329 9.62 6.88 -19.23
N LYS A 330 9.61 6.60 -17.92
CA LYS A 330 10.55 5.65 -17.30
C LYS A 330 10.37 4.24 -17.85
N VAL A 331 9.14 3.75 -17.99
CA VAL A 331 8.90 2.43 -18.59
C VAL A 331 9.50 2.35 -20.00
N GLU A 332 9.22 3.34 -20.87
CA GLU A 332 9.79 3.38 -22.22
C GLU A 332 11.32 3.48 -22.23
N LEU A 333 11.91 4.32 -21.37
CA LEU A 333 13.36 4.46 -21.25
C LEU A 333 14.00 3.11 -20.90
N ARG A 334 13.40 2.33 -20.01
CA ARG A 334 13.94 1.03 -19.57
C ARG A 334 13.97 -0.01 -20.71
N GLU A 335 13.29 0.23 -21.83
CA GLU A 335 13.29 -0.65 -22.99
C GLU A 335 14.37 -0.30 -24.01
N ARG A 336 15.16 0.77 -23.78
CA ARG A 336 16.27 1.16 -24.65
C ARG A 336 17.58 0.51 -24.20
N GLU A 337 18.61 0.63 -25.04
CA GLU A 337 19.95 0.10 -24.76
C GLU A 337 20.55 0.73 -23.49
N ALA A 338 20.85 -0.10 -22.50
CA ALA A 338 21.22 0.34 -21.15
C ALA A 338 22.44 1.29 -21.12
N GLU A 339 23.46 1.00 -21.92
CA GLU A 339 24.69 1.81 -22.00
C GLU A 339 24.45 3.18 -22.61
N GLU A 340 23.55 3.28 -23.60
CA GLU A 340 23.17 4.57 -24.17
C GLU A 340 22.43 5.42 -23.14
N ILE A 341 21.46 4.83 -22.43
CA ILE A 341 20.69 5.56 -21.41
C ILE A 341 21.59 6.00 -20.26
N LYS A 342 22.51 5.15 -19.77
CA LYS A 342 23.46 5.53 -18.70
C LYS A 342 24.21 6.80 -19.04
N ARG A 343 24.68 6.92 -20.30
CA ARG A 343 25.38 8.09 -20.82
C ARG A 343 24.47 9.32 -20.84
N GLU A 344 23.29 9.19 -21.44
CA GLU A 344 22.37 10.31 -21.60
C GLU A 344 21.79 10.79 -20.25
N VAL A 345 21.47 9.90 -19.31
CA VAL A 345 21.00 10.26 -17.96
C VAL A 345 22.04 11.10 -17.22
N LYS A 346 23.33 10.76 -17.34
CA LYS A 346 24.41 11.55 -16.72
C LYS A 346 24.48 12.95 -17.34
N ILE A 347 24.50 13.03 -18.66
CA ILE A 347 24.57 14.30 -19.40
C ILE A 347 23.37 15.19 -19.04
N TRP A 348 22.16 14.62 -19.11
CA TRP A 348 20.92 15.27 -18.73
C TRP A 348 20.94 15.71 -17.26
N GLY A 349 21.45 14.85 -16.38
CA GLY A 349 21.67 15.14 -14.97
C GLY A 349 22.72 16.21 -14.69
N GLY A 350 23.40 16.77 -15.71
CA GLY A 350 24.38 17.85 -15.58
C GLY A 350 25.82 17.38 -15.38
N TRP A 351 26.11 16.09 -15.53
CA TRP A 351 27.46 15.55 -15.43
C TRP A 351 28.36 16.02 -16.58
N LYS A 352 29.54 16.53 -16.26
CA LYS A 352 30.56 16.94 -17.24
C LYS A 352 31.81 16.05 -17.09
N PRO A 353 32.25 15.32 -18.14
CA PRO A 353 33.40 14.41 -18.08
C PRO A 353 34.78 15.04 -17.75
N SER A 354 34.86 16.34 -17.43
CA SER A 354 36.11 17.09 -17.23
C SER A 354 36.24 17.77 -15.87
N THR A 355 35.31 17.55 -14.94
CA THR A 355 35.28 18.28 -13.66
C THR A 355 35.91 17.47 -12.54
N ASN A 356 36.94 18.04 -11.89
CA ASN A 356 37.49 17.52 -10.65
C ASN A 356 36.37 17.23 -9.64
N TRP A 357 36.46 16.08 -8.98
CA TRP A 357 35.51 15.58 -7.97
C TRP A 357 35.21 16.55 -6.81
N HIS A 358 36.01 17.60 -6.65
CA HIS A 358 35.87 18.64 -5.64
C HIS A 358 34.90 19.78 -6.01
N GLN A 359 34.28 19.78 -7.20
CA GLN A 359 33.32 20.84 -7.53
C GLN A 359 32.11 20.76 -6.60
N LYS A 360 31.92 21.84 -5.82
CA LYS A 360 30.84 22.03 -4.85
C LYS A 360 29.53 22.51 -5.49
N GLN A 361 29.44 22.56 -6.81
CA GLN A 361 28.24 23.03 -7.50
C GLN A 361 27.35 21.83 -7.82
N LEU A 362 26.12 21.88 -7.28
CA LEU A 362 25.07 20.93 -7.61
C LEU A 362 24.90 20.86 -9.14
N PRO A 363 24.51 19.69 -9.68
CA PRO A 363 24.18 19.62 -11.08
C PRO A 363 23.05 20.59 -11.43
N SER A 364 22.95 21.03 -12.68
CA SER A 364 22.02 22.09 -13.10
C SER A 364 20.53 21.73 -13.04
N GLN A 365 20.19 20.50 -12.64
CA GLN A 365 18.80 20.03 -12.52
C GLN A 365 18.21 20.31 -11.14
N THR A 366 16.88 20.24 -11.02
CA THR A 366 16.19 20.29 -9.72
C THR A 366 16.49 19.03 -8.90
N GLU A 367 16.34 19.10 -7.59
CA GLU A 367 16.57 17.94 -6.71
C GLU A 367 15.63 16.76 -7.03
N ALA A 368 14.37 17.04 -7.38
CA ALA A 368 13.42 16.03 -7.84
C ALA A 368 13.89 15.33 -9.14
N ALA A 369 14.38 16.10 -10.11
CA ALA A 369 14.91 15.53 -11.35
C ALA A 369 16.20 14.72 -11.11
N LEU A 370 17.03 15.12 -10.15
CA LEU A 370 18.21 14.34 -9.75
C LEU A 370 17.83 13.04 -9.04
N LEU A 371 16.75 13.03 -8.26
CA LEU A 371 16.22 11.81 -7.66
C LEU A 371 15.69 10.85 -8.73
N GLU A 372 14.97 11.35 -9.74
CA GLU A 372 14.56 10.57 -10.93
C GLU A 372 15.78 9.98 -11.67
N ALA A 373 16.87 10.74 -11.82
CA ALA A 373 18.11 10.25 -12.40
C ALA A 373 18.72 9.09 -11.58
N LEU A 374 18.77 9.21 -10.26
CA LEU A 374 19.27 8.16 -9.37
C LEU A 374 18.44 6.87 -9.46
N TRP A 375 17.12 7.01 -9.46
CA TRP A 375 16.20 5.88 -9.63
C TRP A 375 16.39 5.16 -10.97
N MET A 376 16.59 5.92 -12.05
CA MET A 376 16.91 5.36 -13.36
C MET A 376 18.25 4.61 -13.35
N GLN A 377 19.30 5.17 -12.74
CA GLN A 377 20.60 4.51 -12.67
C GLN A 377 20.53 3.18 -11.92
N LYS A 378 19.74 3.07 -10.84
CA LYS A 378 19.52 1.80 -10.14
C LYS A 378 18.95 0.75 -11.09
N HIS A 379 17.93 1.08 -11.87
CA HIS A 379 17.33 0.14 -12.80
C HIS A 379 18.33 -0.31 -13.88
N LEU A 380 19.02 0.64 -14.50
CA LEU A 380 20.01 0.36 -15.56
C LEU A 380 21.15 -0.54 -15.05
N SER A 381 21.56 -0.36 -13.80
CA SER A 381 22.57 -1.21 -13.16
C SER A 381 22.12 -2.67 -13.07
N ALA A 382 20.83 -2.91 -12.79
CA ALA A 382 20.27 -4.26 -12.78
C ALA A 382 20.26 -4.91 -14.18
N GLN A 383 20.02 -4.15 -15.24
CA GLN A 383 20.05 -4.64 -16.63
C GLN A 383 21.44 -5.08 -17.07
N THR A 384 22.47 -4.33 -16.72
CA THR A 384 23.83 -4.66 -17.15
C THR A 384 24.55 -5.63 -16.21
N GLY A 385 23.92 -5.99 -15.08
CA GLY A 385 24.53 -6.80 -14.03
C GLY A 385 25.72 -6.12 -13.32
N VAL A 386 25.92 -4.83 -13.56
CA VAL A 386 26.98 -4.02 -12.93
C VAL A 386 26.38 -3.38 -11.68
N PRO A 387 26.98 -3.53 -10.49
CA PRO A 387 26.48 -2.88 -9.29
C PRO A 387 26.33 -1.37 -9.48
N LEU A 388 25.26 -0.79 -8.93
CA LEU A 388 24.98 0.65 -8.99
C LEU A 388 26.16 1.48 -8.44
N VAL A 389 26.71 1.00 -7.34
CA VAL A 389 28.00 1.43 -6.80
C VAL A 389 28.73 0.19 -6.32
N THR A 390 30.03 0.11 -6.55
CA THR A 390 30.92 -0.87 -5.92
C THR A 390 32.19 -0.17 -5.47
N ASN A 391 32.95 -0.80 -4.59
CA ASN A 391 34.35 -0.47 -4.27
C ASN A 391 35.25 -1.71 -4.39
N ASP A 392 34.71 -2.83 -4.86
CA ASP A 392 35.49 -4.04 -5.11
C ASP A 392 36.43 -3.77 -6.29
N ARG A 393 37.72 -3.73 -6.00
CA ARG A 393 38.75 -3.46 -6.99
C ARG A 393 38.72 -4.47 -8.14
N SER A 394 38.36 -5.73 -7.85
CA SER A 394 38.27 -6.79 -8.86
C SER A 394 37.10 -6.60 -9.83
N VAL A 395 36.06 -5.87 -9.41
CA VAL A 395 34.94 -5.44 -10.26
C VAL A 395 35.32 -4.14 -10.97
N TRP A 396 35.87 -3.15 -10.25
CA TRP A 396 36.29 -1.85 -10.79
C TRP A 396 37.27 -1.92 -11.96
N GLU A 397 38.23 -2.85 -11.89
CA GLU A 397 39.22 -3.04 -12.96
C GLU A 397 38.61 -3.62 -14.24
N LYS A 398 37.42 -4.23 -14.15
CA LYS A 398 36.73 -4.93 -15.26
C LYS A 398 35.55 -4.14 -15.86
N VAL A 399 35.02 -3.15 -15.16
CA VAL A 399 33.90 -2.32 -15.67
C VAL A 399 34.37 -1.25 -16.64
N SER A 400 33.49 -0.84 -17.55
CA SER A 400 33.77 0.13 -18.61
C SER A 400 34.05 1.54 -18.05
N LEU A 401 34.66 2.42 -18.86
CA LEU A 401 34.80 3.85 -18.48
C LEU A 401 33.44 4.50 -18.23
N GLU A 402 32.41 4.06 -18.95
CA GLU A 402 31.05 4.56 -18.84
C GLU A 402 30.44 4.22 -17.48
N ASP A 403 30.59 2.95 -17.06
CA ASP A 403 30.18 2.47 -15.74
C ASP A 403 30.91 3.20 -14.62
N ARG A 404 32.23 3.44 -14.76
CA ARG A 404 33.00 4.21 -13.77
C ARG A 404 32.46 5.64 -13.62
N GLY A 405 32.10 6.28 -14.75
CA GLY A 405 31.44 7.58 -14.73
C GLY A 405 30.07 7.53 -14.05
N THR A 406 29.31 6.45 -14.25
CA THR A 406 28.02 6.21 -13.59
C THR A 406 28.17 6.09 -12.07
N HIS A 407 29.14 5.32 -11.60
CA HIS A 407 29.45 5.21 -10.17
C HIS A 407 29.73 6.59 -9.55
N GLN A 408 30.55 7.40 -10.21
CA GLN A 408 30.89 8.74 -9.73
C GLN A 408 29.69 9.68 -9.72
N PHE A 409 28.90 9.69 -10.80
CA PHE A 409 27.68 10.47 -10.91
C PHE A 409 26.68 10.12 -9.80
N VAL A 410 26.44 8.82 -9.60
CA VAL A 410 25.52 8.32 -8.56
C VAL A 410 25.99 8.72 -7.18
N ILE A 411 27.26 8.48 -6.83
CA ILE A 411 27.81 8.86 -5.52
C ILE A 411 27.66 10.36 -5.28
N HIS A 412 28.08 11.20 -6.22
CA HIS A 412 28.07 12.65 -6.03
C HIS A 412 26.65 13.19 -5.89
N THR A 413 25.76 12.77 -6.80
CA THR A 413 24.36 13.18 -6.79
C THR A 413 23.69 12.73 -5.50
N TRP A 414 23.87 11.47 -5.11
CA TRP A 414 23.28 10.92 -3.90
C TRP A 414 23.76 11.62 -2.62
N LEU A 415 25.07 11.83 -2.46
CA LEU A 415 25.63 12.53 -1.30
C LEU A 415 25.13 13.98 -1.20
N ASN A 416 24.98 14.66 -2.34
CA ASN A 416 24.41 16.00 -2.37
C ASN A 416 22.94 16.00 -1.93
N LEU A 417 22.12 15.06 -2.41
CA LEU A 417 20.71 14.98 -2.03
C LEU A 417 20.54 14.61 -0.54
N LEU A 418 21.43 13.82 0.05
CA LEU A 418 21.50 13.58 1.51
C LEU A 418 21.83 14.84 2.34
N GLU A 419 22.21 15.93 1.69
CA GLU A 419 22.49 17.23 2.31
C GLU A 419 21.46 18.31 1.94
N SER A 420 20.42 17.94 1.19
CA SER A 420 19.35 18.86 0.84
C SER A 420 18.72 19.47 2.10
N LYS A 421 18.27 20.73 1.98
CA LYS A 421 17.46 21.38 3.01
C LYS A 421 16.07 20.76 3.10
N ASP A 422 15.59 20.18 2.00
CA ASP A 422 14.32 19.47 1.92
C ASP A 422 14.48 18.04 2.47
N HIS A 423 13.74 17.74 3.53
CA HIS A 423 13.74 16.41 4.13
C HIS A 423 13.12 15.31 3.26
N LEU A 424 12.23 15.61 2.31
CA LEU A 424 11.65 14.61 1.40
C LEU A 424 12.70 14.16 0.40
N VAL A 425 13.52 15.10 -0.08
CA VAL A 425 14.70 14.83 -0.90
C VAL A 425 15.70 13.97 -0.13
N ARG A 426 16.01 14.34 1.12
CA ARG A 426 16.90 13.53 1.98
C ARG A 426 16.34 12.12 2.19
N ALA A 427 15.04 11.96 2.43
CA ALA A 427 14.42 10.66 2.67
C ALA A 427 14.44 9.77 1.40
N GLY A 428 14.11 10.34 0.23
CA GLY A 428 14.25 9.66 -1.05
C GLY A 428 15.70 9.24 -1.34
N ALA A 429 16.68 10.08 -0.99
CA ALA A 429 18.09 9.73 -1.09
C ALA A 429 18.49 8.63 -0.06
N THR A 430 18.00 8.68 1.17
CA THR A 430 18.23 7.64 2.18
C THR A 430 17.67 6.30 1.72
N ARG A 431 16.51 6.25 1.06
CA ARG A 431 15.93 5.02 0.49
C ARG A 431 16.88 4.30 -0.47
N MET A 432 17.69 5.05 -1.22
CA MET A 432 18.65 4.48 -2.18
C MET A 432 19.73 3.62 -1.52
N LEU A 433 19.97 3.78 -0.22
CA LEU A 433 20.89 2.93 0.56
C LEU A 433 20.57 1.44 0.46
N ARG A 434 19.30 1.08 0.24
CA ARG A 434 18.85 -0.31 0.06
C ARG A 434 19.50 -1.02 -1.14
N PHE A 435 20.04 -0.25 -2.09
CA PHE A 435 20.63 -0.74 -3.34
C PHE A 435 22.13 -0.52 -3.45
N ILE A 436 22.74 0.11 -2.44
CA ILE A 436 24.18 0.38 -2.39
C ILE A 436 24.82 -0.73 -1.55
N PRO A 437 25.76 -1.52 -2.11
CA PRO A 437 26.40 -2.60 -1.38
C PRO A 437 27.05 -2.12 -0.07
N VAL A 438 26.84 -2.94 0.96
CA VAL A 438 27.32 -2.83 2.34
C VAL A 438 28.80 -2.44 2.47
N TRP A 439 29.64 -3.01 1.61
CA TRP A 439 31.08 -2.82 1.67
C TRP A 439 31.58 -1.62 0.90
N THR A 440 30.68 -0.84 0.26
CA THR A 440 31.03 0.40 -0.43
C THR A 440 31.62 1.37 0.59
N LEU A 441 32.92 1.24 0.82
CA LEU A 441 33.74 2.34 1.22
C LEU A 441 33.49 3.43 0.16
N PHE A 442 33.54 4.68 0.56
CA PHE A 442 34.01 5.71 -0.36
C PHE A 442 35.54 5.68 -0.23
N PRO A 443 36.27 4.60 -0.61
CA PRO A 443 37.67 4.59 -0.29
C PRO A 443 38.30 5.70 -1.12
N HIS A 444 39.20 6.44 -0.50
CA HIS A 444 40.30 7.12 -1.15
C HIS A 444 40.38 6.77 -2.63
N ILE A 445 39.94 7.68 -3.50
CA ILE A 445 40.53 7.79 -4.82
C ILE A 445 41.99 8.14 -4.52
N ARG A 446 42.80 7.13 -4.21
CA ARG A 446 44.24 7.23 -4.33
C ARG A 446 44.42 7.66 -5.75
N HIS A 447 44.91 8.89 -5.94
CA HIS A 447 45.34 9.43 -7.21
C HIS A 447 45.97 8.33 -8.07
N THR A 448 45.19 7.74 -8.99
CA THR A 448 45.72 6.94 -10.09
C THR A 448 45.94 7.88 -11.26
N PHE A 449 46.75 8.90 -11.02
CA PHE A 449 47.54 9.54 -12.06
C PHE A 449 48.91 9.81 -11.43
N PRO A 450 50.01 9.38 -12.06
CA PRO A 450 51.33 9.81 -11.61
C PRO A 450 51.35 11.35 -11.69
N SER A 451 51.71 12.02 -10.59
CA SER A 451 52.18 13.40 -10.76
C SER A 451 53.44 13.31 -11.63
N LYS A 452 53.59 14.21 -12.60
CA LYS A 452 54.77 14.26 -13.47
C LYS A 452 56.08 14.51 -12.68
N ASP A 453 56.00 14.70 -11.36
CA ASP A 453 57.03 15.35 -10.55
C ASP A 453 57.38 14.58 -9.27
N GLY A 454 56.69 13.47 -8.94
CA GLY A 454 57.08 12.55 -7.86
C GLY A 454 57.05 13.10 -6.42
N LYS A 455 56.52 14.31 -6.17
CA LYS A 455 56.40 14.88 -4.82
C LYS A 455 54.93 14.82 -4.35
N ARG A 456 54.75 14.26 -3.14
CA ARG A 456 53.48 13.81 -2.50
C ARG A 456 52.31 14.80 -2.65
N PRO A 457 51.06 14.33 -2.89
CA PRO A 457 49.87 15.16 -2.73
C PRO A 457 49.26 14.99 -1.33
N TYR A 458 49.00 16.12 -0.67
CA TYR A 458 48.05 16.37 0.43
C TYR A 458 48.09 15.53 1.72
N SER A 459 47.97 16.23 2.86
CA SER A 459 47.74 15.63 4.18
C SER A 459 46.34 14.99 4.22
N ARG A 460 46.15 14.01 5.09
CA ARG A 460 44.90 13.26 5.29
C ARG A 460 43.73 14.16 5.77
N ASP A 461 44.02 15.42 6.12
CA ASP A 461 43.13 16.29 6.88
C ASP A 461 42.55 17.48 6.07
N ASP A 462 42.98 17.70 4.82
CA ASP A 462 42.64 18.94 4.08
C ASP A 462 41.54 18.79 3.02
N THR A 463 40.75 17.72 3.07
CA THR A 463 39.46 17.66 2.35
C THR A 463 38.37 17.19 3.29
N PRO A 464 37.27 17.94 3.51
CA PRO A 464 36.13 17.41 4.23
C PRO A 464 35.42 16.40 3.33
N LEU A 465 35.92 15.17 3.29
CA LEU A 465 35.16 14.01 2.82
C LEU A 465 34.08 13.75 3.87
N ARG A 466 32.86 14.24 3.62
CA ARG A 466 31.74 14.20 4.60
C ARG A 466 31.21 12.79 4.90
N PHE A 467 31.55 11.77 4.10
CA PHE A 467 31.24 10.36 4.35
C PHE A 467 32.39 9.47 3.88
N GLN A 468 32.87 8.54 4.71
CA GLN A 468 33.94 7.58 4.39
C GLN A 468 33.38 6.19 4.03
N ARG A 469 32.15 5.84 4.43
CA ARG A 469 31.44 4.58 4.06
C ARG A 469 29.91 4.79 3.93
N THR A 470 29.22 3.87 3.26
CA THR A 470 27.74 3.74 3.33
C THR A 470 27.22 3.77 4.78
N ASN A 471 28.01 3.22 5.72
CA ASN A 471 27.73 3.24 7.16
C ASN A 471 27.58 4.66 7.74
N ASP A 472 28.35 5.64 7.26
CA ASP A 472 28.26 7.02 7.75
C ASP A 472 26.97 7.68 7.28
N ALA A 473 26.53 7.35 6.06
CA ALA A 473 25.29 7.87 5.49
C ALA A 473 24.05 7.32 6.21
N ILE A 474 24.03 6.03 6.57
CA ILE A 474 22.93 5.46 7.34
C ILE A 474 22.94 5.94 8.80
N ILE A 475 24.10 6.08 9.45
CA ILE A 475 24.21 6.67 10.80
C ILE A 475 23.73 8.11 10.81
N LYS A 476 24.12 8.92 9.81
CA LYS A 476 23.61 10.29 9.66
C LYS A 476 22.10 10.30 9.47
N SER A 477 21.57 9.44 8.59
CA SER A 477 20.13 9.39 8.30
C SER A 477 19.31 8.93 9.52
N ALA A 478 19.84 7.97 10.28
CA ALA A 478 19.27 7.50 11.54
C ALA A 478 19.19 8.60 12.62
N ASN A 479 20.05 9.62 12.52
CA ASN A 479 20.10 10.77 13.40
C ASN A 479 19.60 12.07 12.73
N ASP A 480 18.93 11.99 11.58
CA ASP A 480 18.40 13.17 10.88
C ASP A 480 17.29 13.83 11.71
N PRO A 481 17.14 15.18 11.69
CA PRO A 481 16.03 15.85 12.35
C PRO A 481 14.64 15.39 11.90
N SER A 482 14.47 14.95 10.65
CA SER A 482 13.18 14.49 10.14
C SER A 482 12.94 13.01 10.43
N GLY A 483 11.76 12.71 10.95
CA GLY A 483 11.30 11.34 11.19
C GLY A 483 11.20 10.47 9.94
N LEU A 484 10.80 11.02 8.80
CA LEU A 484 10.73 10.30 7.51
C LEU A 484 12.11 9.80 7.06
N VAL A 485 13.16 10.61 7.26
CA VAL A 485 14.54 10.21 6.96
C VAL A 485 15.00 9.09 7.91
N ARG A 486 14.68 9.20 9.21
CA ARG A 486 14.98 8.14 10.19
C ARG A 486 14.23 6.84 9.86
N LEU A 487 12.97 6.93 9.42
CA LEU A 487 12.18 5.76 8.98
C LEU A 487 12.83 5.05 7.79
N GLU A 488 13.24 5.80 6.77
CA GLU A 488 13.95 5.23 5.62
C GLU A 488 15.31 4.63 6.02
N ALA A 489 15.98 5.20 7.02
CA ALA A 489 17.23 4.66 7.57
C ALA A 489 17.01 3.29 8.26
N ALA A 490 15.97 3.14 9.08
CA ALA A 490 15.61 1.85 9.67
C ALA A 490 15.38 0.80 8.59
N ILE A 491 14.55 1.13 7.59
CA ILE A 491 14.24 0.20 6.51
C ILE A 491 15.51 -0.16 5.74
N ALA A 492 16.34 0.82 5.38
CA ALA A 492 17.62 0.58 4.71
C ALA A 492 18.55 -0.34 5.52
N ALA A 493 18.57 -0.23 6.85
CA ALA A 493 19.36 -1.10 7.72
C ALA A 493 18.99 -2.58 7.51
N SER A 494 17.70 -2.89 7.32
CA SER A 494 17.26 -4.26 7.04
C SER A 494 17.81 -4.82 5.72
N TYR A 495 18.06 -3.99 4.70
CA TYR A 495 18.67 -4.44 3.45
C TYR A 495 20.20 -4.56 3.54
N ILE A 496 20.83 -3.74 4.39
CA ILE A 496 22.29 -3.72 4.56
C ILE A 496 22.74 -4.90 5.44
N GLY A 497 22.04 -5.18 6.55
CA GLY A 497 22.26 -6.42 7.30
C GLY A 497 23.60 -6.55 8.03
N THR A 498 24.27 -5.45 8.39
CA THR A 498 25.56 -5.48 9.12
C THR A 498 25.44 -5.07 10.58
N PRO A 499 26.45 -5.39 11.41
CA PRO A 499 26.56 -4.84 12.76
C PRO A 499 26.47 -3.31 12.79
N GLU A 500 27.11 -2.59 11.87
CA GLU A 500 27.03 -1.12 11.85
C GLU A 500 25.65 -0.61 11.44
N ALA A 501 24.95 -1.31 10.54
CA ALA A 501 23.58 -0.98 10.18
C ALA A 501 22.61 -1.24 11.35
N LEU A 502 22.85 -2.31 12.12
CA LEU A 502 22.11 -2.59 13.35
C LEU A 502 22.32 -1.48 14.38
N GLU A 503 23.55 -1.06 14.64
CA GLU A 503 23.85 0.06 15.55
C GLU A 503 23.19 1.36 15.07
N ALA A 504 23.24 1.65 13.76
CA ALA A 504 22.53 2.79 13.17
C ALA A 504 21.01 2.69 13.33
N ALA A 505 20.42 1.50 13.23
CA ALA A 505 19.00 1.31 13.49
C ALA A 505 18.65 1.56 14.97
N LEU A 506 19.51 1.16 15.91
CA LEU A 506 19.31 1.43 17.34
C LEU A 506 19.48 2.91 17.70
N ASP A 507 20.25 3.68 16.94
CA ASP A 507 20.38 5.14 17.13
C ASP A 507 19.03 5.87 17.04
N LEU A 508 18.02 5.31 16.35
CA LEU A 508 16.67 5.87 16.32
C LEU A 508 16.05 6.00 17.72
N LEU A 509 16.40 5.11 18.65
CA LEU A 509 15.89 5.13 20.03
C LEU A 509 16.36 6.35 20.83
N LYS A 510 17.32 7.11 20.31
CA LYS A 510 17.76 8.41 20.87
C LYS A 510 16.79 9.54 20.53
N HIS A 511 15.86 9.33 19.62
CA HIS A 511 14.92 10.31 19.10
C HIS A 511 13.48 10.00 19.53
N PRO A 512 12.54 10.96 19.41
CA PRO A 512 11.12 10.68 19.62
C PRO A 512 10.63 9.56 18.69
N MET A 513 10.00 8.55 19.27
CA MET A 513 9.43 7.40 18.57
C MET A 513 7.90 7.52 18.58
N ASP A 514 7.30 7.45 17.40
CA ASP A 514 5.85 7.25 17.25
C ASP A 514 5.57 5.84 16.73
N SER A 515 4.30 5.52 16.44
CA SER A 515 3.95 4.17 16.00
C SER A 515 4.55 3.78 14.65
N TYR A 516 4.73 4.73 13.73
CA TYR A 516 5.31 4.48 12.40
C TYR A 516 6.81 4.18 12.48
N LEU A 517 7.56 5.00 13.21
CA LEU A 517 9.00 4.78 13.40
C LEU A 517 9.25 3.53 14.27
N THR A 518 8.40 3.29 15.27
CA THR A 518 8.43 2.06 16.07
C THR A 518 8.22 0.84 15.19
N TYR A 519 7.22 0.85 14.30
CA TYR A 519 6.96 -0.27 13.40
C TYR A 519 8.12 -0.50 12.41
N ALA A 520 8.62 0.57 11.78
CA ALA A 520 9.75 0.49 10.85
C ALA A 520 11.00 -0.11 11.53
N LEU A 521 11.32 0.32 12.76
CA LEU A 521 12.42 -0.23 13.53
C LEU A 521 12.14 -1.69 13.96
N ARG A 522 10.94 -1.98 14.45
CA ARG A 522 10.54 -3.32 14.91
C ARG A 522 10.68 -4.36 13.80
N THR A 523 10.15 -4.06 12.63
CA THR A 523 10.22 -4.95 11.45
C THR A 523 11.63 -5.03 10.87
N SER A 524 12.41 -3.95 10.92
CA SER A 524 13.82 -3.97 10.52
C SER A 524 14.64 -4.89 11.43
N LEU A 525 14.44 -4.83 12.75
CA LEU A 525 15.10 -5.73 13.71
C LEU A 525 14.69 -7.19 13.52
N ASP A 526 13.44 -7.46 13.13
CA ASP A 526 12.94 -8.81 12.86
C ASP A 526 13.44 -9.39 11.54
N SER A 527 13.92 -8.56 10.62
CA SER A 527 14.35 -9.00 9.29
C SER A 527 15.40 -10.12 9.35
N HIS A 528 15.36 -11.02 8.36
CA HIS A 528 16.27 -12.18 8.29
C HIS A 528 17.76 -11.82 8.22
N THR A 529 18.10 -10.56 7.92
CA THR A 529 19.46 -10.04 7.86
C THR A 529 19.93 -9.48 9.21
N LEU A 530 19.07 -8.78 9.95
CA LEU A 530 19.43 -8.15 11.22
C LEU A 530 19.12 -9.03 12.43
N GLN A 531 18.05 -9.82 12.40
CA GLN A 531 17.66 -10.70 13.51
C GLN A 531 18.82 -11.60 14.01
N PRO A 532 19.61 -12.25 13.13
CA PRO A 532 20.70 -13.11 13.58
C PRO A 532 21.84 -12.38 14.32
N LEU A 533 21.93 -11.06 14.19
CA LEU A 533 23.01 -10.27 14.80
C LEU A 533 22.77 -9.98 16.29
N TRP A 534 21.50 -9.91 16.72
CA TRP A 534 21.12 -9.57 18.10
C TRP A 534 20.37 -10.69 18.83
N LYS A 535 19.53 -11.48 18.14
CA LYS A 535 18.68 -12.49 18.78
C LYS A 535 19.54 -13.64 19.31
N GLY A 536 19.52 -13.84 20.63
CA GLY A 536 20.35 -14.84 21.31
C GLY A 536 21.80 -14.41 21.57
N ASN A 537 22.18 -13.17 21.21
CA ASN A 537 23.51 -12.62 21.48
C ASN A 537 23.53 -11.87 22.82
N THR A 538 23.84 -12.58 23.91
CA THR A 538 23.82 -12.01 25.28
C THR A 538 24.74 -10.79 25.44
N ALA A 539 25.92 -10.80 24.83
CA ALA A 539 26.85 -9.67 24.93
C ALA A 539 26.30 -8.41 24.25
N PHE A 540 25.66 -8.57 23.09
CA PHE A 540 24.99 -7.47 22.40
C PHE A 540 23.82 -6.92 23.21
N MET A 541 22.95 -7.79 23.74
CA MET A 541 21.81 -7.38 24.58
C MET A 541 22.26 -6.65 25.86
N GLN A 542 23.38 -7.05 26.47
CA GLN A 542 23.95 -6.36 27.63
C GLN A 542 24.50 -4.96 27.28
N LYS A 543 25.06 -4.80 26.08
CA LYS A 543 25.53 -3.50 25.57
C LYS A 543 24.37 -2.56 25.24
N HIS A 544 23.23 -3.12 24.83
CA HIS A 544 22.03 -2.40 24.38
C HIS A 544 20.79 -2.73 25.22
N PRO A 545 20.75 -2.39 26.52
CA PRO A 545 19.61 -2.69 27.39
C PRO A 545 18.31 -2.01 26.94
N GLU A 546 18.41 -0.91 26.18
CA GLU A 546 17.28 -0.23 25.56
C GLU A 546 16.52 -1.11 24.55
N LEU A 547 17.20 -2.07 23.91
CA LEU A 547 16.59 -2.96 22.93
C LEU A 547 15.58 -3.90 23.58
N GLU A 548 15.89 -4.47 24.76
CA GLU A 548 14.96 -5.35 25.47
C GLU A 548 13.68 -4.61 25.84
N LYS A 549 13.83 -3.38 26.34
CA LYS A 549 12.69 -2.50 26.64
C LYS A 549 11.90 -2.20 25.36
N PHE A 550 12.57 -1.82 24.27
CA PHE A 550 11.92 -1.52 23.00
C PHE A 550 11.13 -2.72 22.46
N LEU A 551 11.71 -3.92 22.44
CA LEU A 551 11.03 -5.13 21.98
C LEU A 551 9.76 -5.37 22.80
N LYS A 552 9.85 -5.27 24.13
CA LYS A 552 8.68 -5.42 25.01
C LYS A 552 7.60 -4.35 24.78
N ASP A 553 8.00 -3.09 24.63
CA ASP A 553 7.09 -1.96 24.45
C ASP A 553 6.45 -1.93 23.05
N SER A 554 7.15 -2.50 22.07
CA SER A 554 6.69 -2.61 20.69
C SER A 554 5.92 -3.90 20.41
N GLU A 555 5.98 -4.92 21.27
CA GLU A 555 5.12 -6.10 21.10
C GLU A 555 3.65 -5.67 21.00
N PRO A 556 2.93 -6.06 19.94
CA PRO A 556 1.51 -5.77 19.84
C PRO A 556 0.81 -6.51 20.98
N THR A 557 0.49 -5.79 22.05
CA THR A 557 -0.34 -6.34 23.14
C THR A 557 -1.61 -6.91 22.51
N LYS A 558 -2.02 -8.13 22.93
CA LYS A 558 -3.21 -8.85 22.42
C LYS A 558 -4.29 -7.85 21.98
N PRO A 559 -4.83 -7.96 20.75
CA PRO A 559 -5.41 -6.83 20.05
C PRO A 559 -6.38 -6.05 20.92
N ALA A 560 -5.92 -4.89 21.40
CA ALA A 560 -6.80 -3.76 21.61
C ALA A 560 -7.17 -3.27 20.20
N LEU A 561 -7.96 -4.06 19.46
CA LEU A 561 -8.75 -3.55 18.37
C LEU A 561 -9.68 -2.51 19.00
N MET A 562 -9.24 -1.25 18.94
CA MET A 562 -10.04 -0.04 19.06
C MET A 562 -10.93 0.12 20.31
N ALA A 563 -10.48 -0.30 21.49
CA ALA A 563 -11.08 0.23 22.72
C ALA A 563 -10.50 1.62 23.01
N LYS A 564 -11.03 2.68 22.38
CA LYS A 564 -11.04 3.98 23.06
C LYS A 564 -11.67 3.71 24.43
N LYS A 565 -10.92 3.83 25.53
CA LYS A 565 -11.49 3.73 26.88
C LYS A 565 -12.65 4.73 26.94
N LYS A 566 -13.87 4.20 26.92
CA LYS A 566 -15.11 4.99 27.02
C LYS A 566 -15.03 5.76 28.34
N LYS A 567 -15.31 7.07 28.32
CA LYS A 567 -15.59 7.79 29.58
C LYS A 567 -16.74 7.04 30.27
N PRO A 568 -16.66 6.73 31.57
CA PRO A 568 -17.77 6.11 32.27
C PRO A 568 -19.01 7.00 32.11
N GLU A 569 -20.13 6.36 31.73
CA GLU A 569 -21.42 7.03 31.58
C GLU A 569 -21.80 7.65 32.94
N PRO A 570 -22.28 8.90 32.99
CA PRO A 570 -22.69 9.51 34.25
C PRO A 570 -23.80 8.67 34.92
N PRO A 571 -23.89 8.67 36.27
CA PRO A 571 -24.89 7.89 36.99
C PRO A 571 -26.31 8.21 36.51
N ASN A 572 -27.09 7.19 36.15
CA ASN A 572 -28.48 7.34 35.72
C ASN A 572 -29.42 6.91 36.86
N PRO A 573 -30.44 7.70 37.25
CA PRO A 573 -31.37 7.34 38.32
C PRO A 573 -32.10 6.01 38.13
N PHE A 574 -32.33 5.57 36.88
CA PHE A 574 -32.92 4.27 36.56
C PHE A 574 -32.09 3.10 37.11
N ASP A 575 -30.77 3.27 37.20
CA ASP A 575 -29.83 2.23 37.64
C ASP A 575 -29.94 1.94 39.15
N ASN A 576 -30.74 2.72 39.89
CA ASN A 576 -30.97 2.54 41.33
C ASN A 576 -32.24 1.72 41.66
N GLN A 577 -32.98 1.24 40.65
CA GLN A 577 -34.20 0.49 40.89
C GLN A 577 -33.92 -0.88 41.54
N PRO A 578 -34.74 -1.30 42.54
CA PRO A 578 -34.60 -2.60 43.15
C PRO A 578 -34.84 -3.70 42.11
N GLY A 579 -33.98 -4.72 42.09
CA GLY A 579 -34.09 -5.83 41.15
C GLY A 579 -33.60 -5.53 39.73
N LEU A 580 -32.84 -4.45 39.50
CA LEU A 580 -32.24 -4.15 38.19
C LEU A 580 -31.38 -5.30 37.68
N GLN A 581 -31.69 -5.78 36.48
CA GLN A 581 -30.87 -6.75 35.77
C GLN A 581 -30.02 -6.07 34.70
N THR A 582 -28.70 -6.23 34.78
CA THR A 582 -27.76 -5.72 33.77
C THR A 582 -27.40 -6.81 32.79
N ILE A 583 -27.66 -6.58 31.51
CA ILE A 583 -27.38 -7.49 30.40
C ILE A 583 -26.33 -6.82 29.50
N ALA A 584 -25.30 -7.56 29.11
CA ALA A 584 -24.33 -7.11 28.13
C ALA A 584 -24.45 -7.99 26.88
N ILE A 585 -24.58 -7.34 25.72
CA ILE A 585 -24.65 -8.00 24.42
C ILE A 585 -23.61 -7.35 23.51
N LYS A 586 -22.86 -8.17 22.79
CA LYS A 586 -21.88 -7.73 21.80
C LYS A 586 -22.14 -8.39 20.45
N THR A 587 -21.75 -7.72 19.39
CA THR A 587 -21.61 -8.39 18.09
C THR A 587 -20.36 -9.27 18.11
N ILE A 588 -20.42 -10.44 17.47
CA ILE A 588 -19.24 -11.28 17.23
C ILE A 588 -18.61 -10.81 15.90
N PRO A 589 -17.38 -10.25 15.91
CA PRO A 589 -16.73 -9.73 14.71
C PRO A 589 -16.74 -10.74 13.56
N GLU A 590 -17.12 -10.28 12.36
CA GLU A 590 -17.15 -11.08 11.13
C GLU A 590 -18.05 -12.33 11.15
N ARG A 591 -18.90 -12.51 12.18
CA ARG A 591 -19.77 -13.70 12.30
C ARG A 591 -21.26 -13.40 12.11
N LEU A 592 -21.66 -12.13 12.07
CA LEU A 592 -23.05 -11.70 11.91
C LEU A 592 -23.98 -12.29 12.99
N LEU A 593 -23.52 -12.29 14.24
CA LEU A 593 -24.20 -12.87 15.41
C LEU A 593 -24.07 -11.95 16.61
N TYR A 594 -25.05 -12.03 17.52
CA TYR A 594 -24.88 -11.60 18.90
C TYR A 594 -24.15 -12.68 19.70
N ASP A 595 -23.33 -12.28 20.67
CA ASP A 595 -22.62 -13.19 21.58
C ASP A 595 -23.56 -13.88 22.57
N LEU A 596 -24.59 -13.16 23.01
CA LEU A 596 -25.69 -13.67 23.79
C LEU A 596 -26.84 -14.02 22.86
N ARG A 597 -27.36 -15.25 22.95
CA ARG A 597 -28.50 -15.72 22.13
C ARG A 597 -29.81 -15.73 22.89
N GLU A 598 -29.76 -15.81 24.21
CA GLU A 598 -30.92 -15.81 25.09
C GLU A 598 -30.56 -15.13 26.40
N PHE A 599 -31.48 -14.34 26.97
CA PHE A 599 -31.44 -13.94 28.37
C PHE A 599 -32.84 -13.92 28.98
N LYS A 600 -32.93 -14.17 30.28
CA LYS A 600 -34.18 -14.30 31.03
C LYS A 600 -34.37 -13.14 31.99
N VAL A 601 -35.59 -12.61 32.06
CA VAL A 601 -35.99 -11.49 32.91
C VAL A 601 -37.36 -11.78 33.55
N ALA A 602 -37.58 -11.34 34.78
CA ALA A 602 -38.90 -11.45 35.40
C ALA A 602 -39.89 -10.44 34.77
N PRO A 603 -41.20 -10.74 34.73
CA PRO A 603 -42.23 -9.78 34.35
C PRO A 603 -42.09 -8.45 35.11
N GLY A 604 -42.09 -7.33 34.40
CA GLY A 604 -41.98 -6.00 35.00
C GLY A 604 -40.60 -5.64 35.57
N ALA A 605 -39.58 -6.48 35.39
CA ALA A 605 -38.24 -6.22 35.92
C ALA A 605 -37.57 -5.02 35.21
N PRO A 606 -36.88 -4.13 35.94
CA PRO A 606 -36.05 -3.11 35.32
C PRO A 606 -34.80 -3.75 34.69
N VAL A 607 -34.52 -3.43 33.43
CA VAL A 607 -33.41 -3.98 32.64
C VAL A 607 -32.51 -2.86 32.14
N LYS A 608 -31.20 -3.03 32.34
CA LYS A 608 -30.12 -2.24 31.75
C LYS A 608 -29.38 -3.09 30.73
N LEU A 609 -29.58 -2.85 29.44
CA LEU A 609 -28.94 -3.59 28.36
C LEU A 609 -27.84 -2.73 27.73
N VAL A 610 -26.59 -3.19 27.84
CA VAL A 610 -25.44 -2.57 27.17
C VAL A 610 -25.15 -3.32 25.88
N PHE A 611 -25.33 -2.65 24.74
CA PHE A 611 -25.00 -3.19 23.43
C PHE A 611 -23.69 -2.60 22.92
N GLU A 612 -22.74 -3.46 22.54
CA GLU A 612 -21.44 -3.07 21.97
C GLU A 612 -21.25 -3.65 20.58
N ASN A 613 -20.74 -2.83 19.65
CA ASN A 613 -20.42 -3.28 18.30
C ASN A 613 -18.90 -3.29 18.05
N PRO A 614 -18.15 -4.35 18.37
CA PRO A 614 -16.75 -4.48 17.96
C PRO A 614 -16.56 -4.77 16.45
N ASP A 615 -17.62 -5.11 15.72
CA ASP A 615 -17.57 -5.48 14.30
C ASP A 615 -17.46 -4.23 13.40
N VAL A 616 -16.72 -4.35 12.29
CA VAL A 616 -16.53 -3.27 11.29
C VAL A 616 -17.88 -2.89 10.66
N THR A 617 -18.76 -3.88 10.51
CA THR A 617 -20.10 -3.65 9.97
C THR A 617 -20.97 -2.93 11.00
N PRO A 618 -21.73 -1.89 10.63
CA PRO A 618 -22.68 -1.25 11.55
C PRO A 618 -23.79 -2.22 11.96
N HIS A 619 -24.18 -2.18 13.23
CA HIS A 619 -25.25 -3.02 13.77
C HIS A 619 -26.15 -2.24 14.73
N ASN A 620 -27.42 -2.61 14.79
CA ASN A 620 -28.35 -2.18 15.83
C ASN A 620 -28.91 -3.40 16.55
N LEU A 621 -29.68 -3.17 17.62
CA LEU A 621 -30.43 -4.19 18.33
C LEU A 621 -31.84 -3.66 18.58
N LEU A 622 -32.85 -4.36 18.07
CA LEU A 622 -34.27 -4.05 18.25
C LEU A 622 -34.93 -5.21 18.97
N ILE A 623 -35.47 -4.98 20.17
CA ILE A 623 -36.36 -5.92 20.86
C ILE A 623 -37.77 -5.72 20.31
N VAL A 624 -38.38 -6.78 19.81
CA VAL A 624 -39.70 -6.74 19.15
C VAL A 624 -40.72 -7.62 19.87
N GLN A 625 -42.00 -7.38 19.57
CA GLN A 625 -43.10 -8.21 20.06
C GLN A 625 -42.98 -9.68 19.58
N PRO A 626 -43.52 -10.65 20.34
CA PRO A 626 -43.51 -12.05 19.92
C PRO A 626 -44.14 -12.24 18.53
N GLY A 627 -43.42 -12.92 17.64
CA GLY A 627 -43.85 -13.16 16.25
C GLY A 627 -43.62 -11.99 15.27
N ALA A 628 -43.05 -10.86 15.71
CA ALA A 628 -42.86 -9.68 14.85
C ALA A 628 -41.50 -9.60 14.14
N ALA A 629 -40.57 -10.52 14.43
CA ALA A 629 -39.17 -10.44 13.97
C ALA A 629 -39.04 -10.35 12.44
N ASP A 630 -39.74 -11.22 11.70
CA ASP A 630 -39.63 -11.28 10.24
C ASP A 630 -40.22 -10.03 9.57
N GLU A 631 -41.35 -9.53 10.08
CA GLU A 631 -42.00 -8.31 9.57
C GLU A 631 -41.13 -7.07 9.78
N VAL A 632 -40.60 -6.88 10.99
CA VAL A 632 -39.72 -5.75 11.31
C VAL A 632 -38.39 -5.87 10.56
N GLY A 633 -37.83 -7.08 10.46
CA GLY A 633 -36.63 -7.36 9.68
C GLY A 633 -36.80 -7.04 8.20
N MET A 634 -37.90 -7.48 7.58
CA MET A 634 -38.24 -7.14 6.19
C MET A 634 -38.42 -5.64 6.00
N ALA A 635 -39.09 -4.94 6.93
CA ALA A 635 -39.22 -3.49 6.86
C ALA A 635 -37.85 -2.79 6.89
N GLY A 636 -36.91 -3.28 7.70
CA GLY A 636 -35.52 -2.81 7.71
C GLY A 636 -34.80 -3.01 6.37
N ASN A 637 -35.01 -4.16 5.71
CA ASN A 637 -34.49 -4.40 4.37
C ASN A 637 -35.06 -3.41 3.34
N GLU A 638 -36.35 -3.11 3.42
CA GLU A 638 -37.01 -2.17 2.50
C GLU A 638 -36.46 -0.75 2.63
N MET A 639 -36.01 -0.35 3.82
CA MET A 639 -35.34 0.94 4.03
C MET A 639 -34.00 1.06 3.29
N ALA A 640 -33.39 -0.06 2.84
CA ALA A 640 -32.20 -0.03 1.99
C ALA A 640 -32.46 0.62 0.62
N LYS A 641 -33.73 0.68 0.19
CA LYS A 641 -34.15 1.34 -1.06
C LYS A 641 -34.25 2.86 -0.91
N LEU A 642 -34.25 3.37 0.32
CA LEU A 642 -34.41 4.79 0.61
C LEU A 642 -33.04 5.49 0.63
N PRO A 643 -32.91 6.70 0.06
CA PRO A 643 -31.65 7.43 0.02
C PRO A 643 -31.14 7.83 1.41
N ASP A 644 -32.02 7.85 2.42
CA ASP A 644 -31.72 8.21 3.81
C ASP A 644 -31.76 7.01 4.77
N GLY A 645 -31.81 5.77 4.27
CA GLY A 645 -31.95 4.57 5.10
C GLY A 645 -30.85 4.42 6.16
N MET A 646 -29.60 4.72 5.78
CA MET A 646 -28.45 4.72 6.70
C MET A 646 -28.51 5.86 7.72
N ALA A 647 -28.94 7.06 7.32
CA ALA A 647 -29.12 8.19 8.24
C ALA A 647 -30.21 7.90 9.29
N LYS A 648 -31.23 7.12 8.91
CA LYS A 648 -32.27 6.59 9.82
C LYS A 648 -31.84 5.33 10.57
N GLY A 649 -30.61 4.86 10.39
CA GLY A 649 -30.08 3.67 11.06
C GLY A 649 -30.87 2.39 10.76
N PHE A 650 -31.54 2.32 9.61
CA PHE A 650 -32.42 1.22 9.21
C PHE A 650 -33.43 0.81 10.30
N LEU A 651 -33.90 1.78 11.09
CA LEU A 651 -34.92 1.60 12.11
C LEU A 651 -36.31 1.84 11.50
N PRO A 652 -37.11 0.78 11.26
CA PRO A 652 -38.42 0.95 10.66
C PRO A 652 -39.38 1.62 11.63
N ASP A 653 -40.31 2.42 11.11
CA ASP A 653 -41.42 2.94 11.91
C ASP A 653 -42.45 1.81 12.10
N SER A 654 -42.37 1.11 13.23
CA SER A 654 -43.27 0.00 13.56
C SER A 654 -43.65 0.00 15.03
N PRO A 655 -44.95 -0.08 15.37
CA PRO A 655 -45.41 -0.17 16.76
C PRO A 655 -45.07 -1.51 17.43
N LYS A 656 -44.49 -2.46 16.68
CA LYS A 656 -44.05 -3.77 17.17
C LYS A 656 -42.62 -3.76 17.72
N ILE A 657 -41.90 -2.65 17.57
CA ILE A 657 -40.59 -2.44 18.18
C ILE A 657 -40.81 -1.93 19.61
N LEU A 658 -40.34 -2.69 20.60
CA LEU A 658 -40.49 -2.36 22.02
C LEU A 658 -39.36 -1.44 22.47
N HIS A 659 -38.12 -1.83 22.16
CA HIS A 659 -36.90 -1.09 22.50
C HIS A 659 -35.91 -1.24 21.36
N HIS A 660 -35.09 -0.21 21.15
CA HIS A 660 -34.06 -0.26 20.11
C HIS A 660 -32.87 0.60 20.47
N THR A 661 -31.71 0.22 19.96
CA THR A 661 -30.53 1.10 19.89
C THR A 661 -30.60 1.96 18.64
N ARG A 662 -29.76 2.98 18.55
CA ARG A 662 -29.35 3.56 17.27
C ARG A 662 -28.49 2.54 16.50
N MET A 663 -28.19 2.85 15.25
CA MET A 663 -27.16 2.12 14.51
C MET A 663 -25.78 2.43 15.10
N LEU A 664 -25.10 1.40 15.60
CA LEU A 664 -23.76 1.50 16.16
C LEU A 664 -22.72 1.21 15.09
N MET A 665 -21.82 2.16 14.89
CA MET A 665 -20.60 1.97 14.09
C MET A 665 -19.58 1.13 14.85
N GLN A 666 -18.46 0.80 14.19
CA GLN A 666 -17.40 0.01 14.81
C GLN A 666 -16.88 0.66 16.11
N ASN A 667 -16.83 -0.14 17.17
CA ASN A 667 -16.46 0.20 18.55
C ASN A 667 -17.37 1.20 19.25
N GLU A 668 -18.56 1.45 18.71
CA GLU A 668 -19.58 2.18 19.45
C GLU A 668 -20.33 1.25 20.40
N SER A 669 -20.92 1.84 21.44
CA SER A 669 -21.80 1.13 22.36
C SER A 669 -22.89 2.06 22.90
N GLU A 670 -24.04 1.49 23.19
CA GLU A 670 -25.21 2.18 23.72
C GLU A 670 -25.86 1.38 24.84
N THR A 671 -26.43 2.09 25.82
CA THR A 671 -27.11 1.51 26.97
C THR A 671 -28.61 1.76 26.85
N LEU A 672 -29.42 0.70 26.72
CA LEU A 672 -30.86 0.75 26.86
C LEU A 672 -31.27 0.55 28.31
N ARG A 673 -32.31 1.26 28.71
CA ARG A 673 -32.91 1.17 30.05
C ARG A 673 -34.40 1.06 29.89
N PHE A 674 -34.97 -0.08 30.26
CA PHE A 674 -36.38 -0.36 30.04
C PHE A 674 -36.94 -1.30 31.08
N THR A 675 -38.26 -1.30 31.22
CA THR A 675 -38.98 -2.27 32.05
C THR A 675 -39.40 -3.44 31.16
N ALA A 676 -39.07 -4.67 31.57
CA ALA A 676 -39.46 -5.87 30.85
C ALA A 676 -41.01 -5.96 30.74
N PRO A 677 -41.55 -6.49 29.64
CA PRO A 677 -42.98 -6.68 29.49
C PRO A 677 -43.59 -7.50 30.65
N GLU A 678 -44.82 -7.18 31.04
CA GLU A 678 -45.56 -7.94 32.08
C GLU A 678 -46.02 -9.33 31.60
N LYS A 679 -46.16 -9.49 30.27
CA LYS A 679 -46.64 -10.73 29.68
C LYS A 679 -45.46 -11.68 29.46
N ALA A 680 -45.51 -12.84 30.10
CA ALA A 680 -44.57 -13.93 29.86
C ALA A 680 -44.52 -14.34 28.38
N GLY A 681 -43.33 -14.65 27.89
CA GLY A 681 -43.11 -15.06 26.50
C GLY A 681 -41.71 -14.74 25.98
N ALA A 682 -41.42 -15.21 24.76
CA ALA A 682 -40.18 -14.93 24.06
C ALA A 682 -40.33 -13.66 23.20
N TYR A 683 -39.48 -12.68 23.47
CA TYR A 683 -39.38 -11.41 22.77
C TYR A 683 -38.09 -11.39 21.97
N PRO A 684 -38.14 -11.58 20.65
CA PRO A 684 -36.93 -11.61 19.84
C PRO A 684 -36.22 -10.26 19.86
N TYR A 685 -34.89 -10.28 19.81
CA TYR A 685 -34.10 -9.12 19.41
C TYR A 685 -33.33 -9.39 18.13
N ILE A 686 -33.34 -8.42 17.22
CA ILE A 686 -32.82 -8.54 15.85
C ILE A 686 -31.98 -7.34 15.45
N CYS A 687 -31.11 -7.53 14.46
CA CYS A 687 -30.43 -6.46 13.75
C CYS A 687 -31.19 -6.15 12.44
N THR A 688 -31.62 -4.91 12.24
CA THR A 688 -32.33 -4.47 11.02
C THR A 688 -31.42 -3.81 9.99
N PHE A 689 -30.09 -3.84 10.19
CA PHE A 689 -29.19 -3.55 9.08
C PHE A 689 -29.53 -4.50 7.91
N PRO A 690 -29.65 -4.00 6.66
CA PRO A 690 -30.21 -4.77 5.56
C PRO A 690 -29.56 -6.15 5.38
N GLY A 691 -30.36 -7.20 5.51
CA GLY A 691 -29.99 -8.61 5.38
C GLY A 691 -29.57 -9.30 6.67
N HIS A 692 -29.38 -8.58 7.79
CA HIS A 692 -28.81 -9.15 9.02
C HIS A 692 -29.83 -9.96 9.83
N TRP A 693 -31.09 -9.51 9.92
CA TRP A 693 -32.15 -10.11 10.77
C TRP A 693 -32.41 -11.60 10.52
N LEU A 694 -32.06 -12.11 9.32
CA LEU A 694 -32.20 -13.53 8.97
C LEU A 694 -31.37 -14.44 9.88
N VAL A 695 -30.20 -13.97 10.31
CA VAL A 695 -29.22 -14.76 11.08
C VAL A 695 -28.82 -14.11 12.39
N MET A 696 -28.81 -12.78 12.45
CA MET A 696 -28.40 -11.99 13.61
C MET A 696 -29.59 -11.68 14.52
N LYS A 697 -29.94 -12.68 15.34
CA LYS A 697 -31.07 -12.63 16.26
C LYS A 697 -30.79 -13.39 17.55
N GLY A 698 -31.49 -13.02 18.62
CA GLY A 698 -31.58 -13.76 19.88
C GLY A 698 -32.91 -13.48 20.55
N GLU A 699 -33.09 -13.97 21.78
CA GLU A 699 -34.38 -13.88 22.49
C GLU A 699 -34.23 -13.36 23.92
N MET A 700 -35.11 -12.43 24.30
CA MET A 700 -35.39 -12.10 25.69
C MET A 700 -36.59 -12.92 26.14
N VAL A 701 -36.40 -13.77 27.15
CA VAL A 701 -37.48 -14.60 27.71
C VAL A 701 -37.99 -13.94 28.99
N VAL A 702 -39.27 -13.60 29.00
CA VAL A 702 -39.96 -13.11 30.20
C VAL A 702 -40.60 -14.31 30.89
N GLU A 703 -40.11 -14.69 32.08
CA GLU A 703 -40.60 -15.83 32.87
C GLU A 703 -40.47 -15.65 34.39
#